data_AF-A0A538LZT2-F1
#
_entry.id   AF-A0A538LZT2-F1
#
_cell.length_a   1.000
_cell.length_b   1.000
_cell.length_c   1.000
_cell.angle_alpha   90.00
_cell.angle_beta   90.00
_cell.angle_gamma   90.00
#
_symmetry.space_group_name_H-M   'P 1'
#
loop_
_entity.id
_entity.type
_entity.pdbx_description
1 polymer ?
#
loop_
_entity_poly.entity_id
_entity_poly.type
_entity_poly.pdbx_seq_one_letter_code
_entity_poly.pdbx_strand_id
1 'polypeptide(L)'
;MRRPSAAALGAFVAVGGAVAFVLWQLHPSLLLLNTTTSGGDTGAHVAVPAFLRDHLLPHGRLTGWSPDWYGGYPALTFYFPLPSLIVVVFGLVLPYGVAFKLVTVLGLLTLPVAAWAFGRLSGMARPGPACLGVATLPFVFDRSFTIYGGNVASTLAGEFAFSISLSLGLVFLGVVARGLRTGRHRALAAGLLALTALCHMIPTFFVLVGAGVLLLMGADRRRLRWIVGVVVAGLAITGFWSIPFLFRLPYTTDMGWEKVTEYAHNLFPSGQRWVLVLAIVGVLFSLVRRRRIGMFLAVMAVLSAAGFVLAPQGRLYNARLLPFWVLCLYLLAGVAVAELGTLAGELWRARASAGGGRITTEGLVGFLTPVLALLAAAGFVAAPLVNLPSWSPVKPQASFVPDWVRWNYSGYEGKPSYPQYRALIGTMTRLGQQQGCGRAMWEYGPDLDQLGTPMALMLLPYWTNDCIQSMEGLFFESAASTPYHFIDQSELSVTPSQAMRNLPYGPLDVAAGVRHMQLLGVRYYMAFSPQAQAQAAADPDLSLVATSGPWPVTSGSTVIQRTWNIYAVRGAAEVAPLSEQPVVMTGVAKGGKSWLNAAVSWYDDPSRWNVMLAASGPSQWARVRGSDPNPPTKAVAPVQVSGIKTTDDRISFDVDQTGSPVLVKTSYFPNWQATGANGPWRVAPNLMVVIPTSHHVSLHYGFTPVDGLGWAVTAGGLLAVAWMAGRPLVTRGPRRGRGVRRDEEVPGEGDGRGRDATELETALNRIGALSPLPWSPTATTHTTPSPPPPR
;
A
#
# COMPACT_ATOMS: atom_id res chain seq x y z
N MET A 1 -19.32 -1.78 -40.30
CA MET A 1 -18.12 -1.72 -39.43
C MET A 1 -16.93 -1.26 -40.28
N ARG A 2 -16.23 -0.19 -39.89
CA ARG A 2 -15.04 0.30 -40.61
C ARG A 2 -13.80 -0.52 -40.23
N ARG A 3 -12.92 -0.79 -41.20
CA ARG A 3 -11.65 -1.49 -40.96
C ARG A 3 -10.70 -0.59 -40.13
N PRO A 4 -10.04 -1.12 -39.08
CA PRO A 4 -9.10 -0.34 -38.28
C PRO A 4 -7.88 0.08 -39.11
N SER A 5 -7.34 1.28 -38.87
CA SER A 5 -6.10 1.73 -39.52
C SER A 5 -4.90 0.86 -39.12
N ALA A 6 -3.91 0.71 -40.00
CA ALA A 6 -2.70 -0.07 -39.72
C ALA A 6 -1.99 0.37 -38.42
N ALA A 7 -1.93 1.68 -38.15
CA ALA A 7 -1.34 2.19 -36.92
C ALA A 7 -2.16 1.89 -35.66
N ALA A 8 -3.49 1.77 -35.77
CA ALA A 8 -4.34 1.33 -34.66
C ALA A 8 -4.14 -0.17 -34.40
N LEU A 9 -4.03 -0.98 -35.45
CA LEU A 9 -3.70 -2.40 -35.33
C LEU A 9 -2.32 -2.61 -34.70
N GLY A 10 -1.31 -1.83 -35.13
CA GLY A 10 0.04 -1.89 -34.55
C GLY A 10 0.08 -1.52 -33.08
N ALA A 11 -0.67 -0.50 -32.68
CA ALA A 11 -0.82 -0.14 -31.27
C ALA A 11 -1.52 -1.26 -30.47
N PHE A 12 -2.57 -1.87 -31.01
CA PHE A 12 -3.27 -2.99 -30.38
C PHE A 12 -2.34 -4.20 -30.18
N VAL A 13 -1.61 -4.60 -31.23
CA VAL A 13 -0.65 -5.72 -31.17
C VAL A 13 0.47 -5.41 -30.18
N ALA A 14 1.05 -4.22 -30.24
CA ALA A 14 2.20 -3.86 -29.40
C ALA A 14 1.83 -3.73 -27.91
N VAL A 15 0.77 -2.99 -27.60
CA VAL A 15 0.34 -2.77 -26.19
C VAL A 15 -0.32 -4.03 -25.64
N GLY A 16 -1.19 -4.68 -26.42
CA GLY A 16 -1.81 -5.95 -26.02
C GLY A 16 -0.77 -7.06 -25.85
N GLY A 17 0.23 -7.11 -26.72
CA GLY A 17 1.37 -8.03 -26.59
C GLY A 17 2.22 -7.76 -25.34
N ALA A 18 2.45 -6.49 -24.97
CA ALA A 18 3.14 -6.16 -23.72
C ALA A 18 2.34 -6.63 -22.50
N VAL A 19 1.02 -6.40 -22.47
CA VAL A 19 0.14 -6.89 -21.38
C VAL A 19 0.14 -8.42 -21.33
N ALA A 20 -0.01 -9.09 -22.47
CA ALA A 20 0.01 -10.55 -22.55
C ALA A 20 1.34 -11.14 -22.08
N PHE A 21 2.45 -10.48 -22.42
CA PHE A 21 3.78 -10.88 -21.93
C PHE A 21 3.87 -10.76 -20.41
N VAL A 22 3.48 -9.62 -19.83
CA VAL A 22 3.48 -9.45 -18.36
C VAL A 22 2.61 -10.52 -17.69
N LEU A 23 1.39 -10.73 -18.19
CA LEU A 23 0.47 -11.74 -17.66
C LEU A 23 1.08 -13.16 -17.72
N TRP A 24 1.74 -13.51 -18.83
CA TRP A 24 2.38 -14.81 -18.99
C TRP A 24 3.50 -15.03 -17.97
N GLN A 25 4.36 -14.03 -17.75
CA GLN A 25 5.45 -14.11 -16.77
C GLN A 25 4.96 -14.14 -15.32
N LEU A 26 3.75 -13.64 -15.06
CA LEU A 26 3.11 -13.73 -13.74
C LEU A 26 2.47 -15.11 -13.47
N HIS A 27 2.63 -16.07 -14.39
CA HIS A 27 2.10 -17.43 -14.30
C HIS A 27 0.58 -17.46 -14.04
N PRO A 28 -0.27 -17.34 -15.08
CA PRO A 28 -1.73 -17.29 -14.93
C PRO A 28 -2.32 -18.47 -14.14
N SER A 29 -1.71 -19.66 -14.24
CA SER A 29 -2.09 -20.82 -13.44
C SER A 29 -1.90 -20.60 -11.94
N LEU A 30 -0.84 -19.92 -11.52
CA LEU A 30 -0.60 -19.55 -10.12
C LEU A 30 -1.52 -18.41 -9.66
N LEU A 31 -1.87 -17.47 -10.55
CA LEU A 31 -2.84 -16.42 -10.23
C LEU A 31 -4.25 -16.98 -9.96
N LEU A 32 -4.64 -18.00 -10.73
CA LEU A 32 -5.95 -18.65 -10.63
C LEU A 32 -6.01 -19.79 -9.59
N LEU A 33 -4.85 -20.21 -9.06
CA LEU A 33 -4.80 -21.17 -7.96
C LEU A 33 -5.39 -20.53 -6.69
N ASN A 34 -6.24 -21.23 -5.94
CA ASN A 34 -6.80 -20.66 -4.70
C ASN A 34 -5.87 -20.93 -3.51
N THR A 35 -4.79 -20.17 -3.42
CA THR A 35 -3.79 -20.22 -2.34
C THR A 35 -3.59 -18.85 -1.72
N THR A 36 -3.19 -18.83 -0.46
CA THR A 36 -2.90 -17.60 0.28
C THR A 36 -1.49 -17.13 -0.06
N THR A 37 -1.35 -15.90 -0.56
CA THR A 37 -0.04 -15.37 -0.98
C THR A 37 0.99 -15.43 0.14
N SER A 38 2.24 -15.69 -0.21
CA SER A 38 3.41 -15.62 0.69
C SER A 38 4.43 -14.61 0.16
N GLY A 39 5.64 -14.54 0.71
CA GLY A 39 6.72 -13.68 0.24
C GLY A 39 6.64 -12.25 0.77
N GLY A 40 7.73 -11.77 1.38
CA GLY A 40 7.86 -10.40 1.88
C GLY A 40 6.65 -9.99 2.73
N ASP A 41 6.21 -8.74 2.54
CA ASP A 41 5.03 -8.17 3.20
C ASP A 41 3.72 -8.67 2.56
N THR A 42 3.74 -9.04 1.28
CA THR A 42 2.59 -9.60 0.54
C THR A 42 2.00 -10.81 1.26
N GLY A 43 2.85 -11.59 1.96
CA GLY A 43 2.43 -12.72 2.78
C GLY A 43 1.46 -12.37 3.90
N ALA A 44 1.46 -11.15 4.44
CA ALA A 44 0.57 -10.73 5.52
C ALA A 44 -0.56 -9.80 5.03
N HIS A 45 -0.44 -9.22 3.84
CA HIS A 45 -1.42 -8.28 3.29
C HIS A 45 -2.84 -8.86 3.13
N VAL A 46 -2.98 -10.18 3.03
CA VAL A 46 -4.28 -10.88 2.96
C VAL A 46 -5.14 -10.67 4.21
N ALA A 47 -4.55 -10.39 5.38
CA ALA A 47 -5.34 -10.17 6.59
C ALA A 47 -6.24 -8.93 6.48
N VAL A 48 -5.78 -7.89 5.79
CA VAL A 48 -6.40 -6.55 5.87
C VAL A 48 -7.69 -6.45 5.05
N PRO A 49 -7.76 -6.92 3.79
CA PRO A 49 -9.03 -6.98 3.07
C PRO A 49 -10.01 -7.98 3.69
N ALA A 50 -9.51 -9.06 4.31
CA ALA A 50 -10.36 -9.98 5.06
C ALA A 50 -10.98 -9.26 6.27
N PHE A 51 -10.17 -8.56 7.07
CA PHE A 51 -10.64 -7.78 8.21
C PHE A 51 -11.66 -6.69 7.78
N LEU A 52 -11.37 -5.99 6.67
CA LEU A 52 -12.30 -5.03 6.07
C LEU A 52 -13.65 -5.66 5.71
N ARG A 53 -13.64 -6.85 5.10
CA ARG A 53 -14.85 -7.61 4.71
C ARG A 53 -15.66 -8.04 5.92
N ASP A 54 -15.00 -8.58 6.94
CA ASP A 54 -15.67 -9.32 8.01
C ASP A 54 -16.08 -8.42 9.19
N HIS A 55 -15.34 -7.32 9.44
CA HIS A 55 -15.53 -6.50 10.65
C HIS A 55 -15.91 -5.05 10.35
N LEU A 56 -15.38 -4.45 9.28
CA LEU A 56 -15.60 -3.02 9.01
C LEU A 56 -16.80 -2.75 8.11
N LEU A 57 -16.87 -3.39 6.92
CA LEU A 57 -17.94 -3.16 5.96
C LEU A 57 -19.34 -3.53 6.49
N PRO A 58 -19.54 -4.60 7.28
CA PRO A 58 -20.84 -4.91 7.87
C PRO A 58 -21.35 -3.81 8.79
N HIS A 59 -20.45 -2.95 9.30
CA HIS A 59 -20.76 -1.83 10.18
C HIS A 59 -20.72 -0.49 9.44
N GLY A 60 -20.69 -0.51 8.10
CA GLY A 60 -20.65 0.69 7.25
C GLY A 60 -19.35 1.48 7.35
N ARG A 61 -18.25 0.85 7.79
CA ARG A 61 -16.95 1.51 7.99
C ARG A 61 -15.94 1.14 6.90
N LEU A 62 -15.10 2.11 6.53
CA LEU A 62 -13.93 1.91 5.64
C LEU A 62 -12.59 1.96 6.39
N THR A 63 -12.63 2.41 7.64
CA THR A 63 -11.51 2.46 8.59
C THR A 63 -12.06 2.12 9.97
N GLY A 64 -11.23 1.59 10.87
CA GLY A 64 -11.70 1.18 12.20
C GLY A 64 -10.57 0.78 13.13
N TRP A 65 -10.89 -0.04 14.12
CA TRP A 65 -9.93 -0.68 15.01
C TRP A 65 -9.80 -2.15 14.63
N SER A 66 -8.58 -2.67 14.67
CA SER A 66 -8.30 -4.10 14.58
C SER A 66 -7.44 -4.47 15.78
N PRO A 67 -7.81 -5.49 16.57
CA PRO A 67 -7.00 -5.95 17.69
C PRO A 67 -5.88 -6.94 17.25
N ASP A 68 -5.86 -7.32 15.97
CA ASP A 68 -5.07 -8.42 15.42
C ASP A 68 -3.56 -8.29 15.63
N TRP A 69 -3.05 -7.05 15.58
CA TRP A 69 -1.63 -6.75 15.61
C TRP A 69 -1.27 -5.72 16.68
N TYR A 70 -0.10 -5.85 17.31
CA TYR A 70 0.50 -4.85 18.21
C TYR A 70 -0.37 -4.45 19.41
N GLY A 71 -1.22 -5.36 19.91
CA GLY A 71 -2.22 -5.04 20.93
C GLY A 71 -3.30 -4.06 20.44
N GLY A 72 -3.44 -3.96 19.12
CA GLY A 72 -4.43 -3.21 18.37
C GLY A 72 -3.89 -1.99 17.62
N TYR A 73 -4.50 -1.70 16.48
CA TYR A 73 -4.14 -0.58 15.60
C TYR A 73 -5.34 -0.03 14.82
N PRO A 74 -5.29 1.25 14.38
CA PRO A 74 -6.35 1.88 13.61
C PRO A 74 -6.33 1.42 12.14
N ALA A 75 -6.93 0.26 11.86
CA ALA A 75 -7.02 -0.36 10.54
C ALA A 75 -7.47 0.64 9.44
N LEU A 76 -6.68 0.67 8.35
CA LEU A 76 -6.87 1.53 7.17
C LEU A 76 -6.89 3.05 7.43
N THR A 77 -6.53 3.50 8.63
CA THR A 77 -6.38 4.95 8.91
C THR A 77 -5.08 5.49 8.33
N PHE A 78 -3.98 4.74 8.43
CA PHE A 78 -2.65 5.11 7.91
C PHE A 78 -2.22 4.27 6.71
N TYR A 79 -3.15 3.51 6.13
CA TYR A 79 -2.93 2.72 4.93
C TYR A 79 -4.05 2.96 3.90
N PHE A 80 -3.84 2.52 2.67
CA PHE A 80 -4.70 2.88 1.54
C PHE A 80 -5.94 1.97 1.44
N PRO A 81 -7.17 2.51 1.50
CA PRO A 81 -8.37 1.69 1.61
C PRO A 81 -8.84 1.08 0.28
N LEU A 82 -8.57 1.74 -0.86
CA LEU A 82 -9.18 1.34 -2.14
C LEU A 82 -8.70 -0.02 -2.66
N PRO A 83 -7.41 -0.39 -2.64
CA PRO A 83 -6.97 -1.70 -3.09
C PRO A 83 -7.63 -2.83 -2.30
N SER A 84 -7.74 -2.69 -0.97
CA SER A 84 -8.44 -3.65 -0.11
C SER A 84 -9.93 -3.76 -0.47
N LEU A 85 -10.60 -2.63 -0.73
CA LEU A 85 -12.00 -2.64 -1.16
C LEU A 85 -12.18 -3.36 -2.50
N ILE A 86 -11.26 -3.16 -3.46
CA ILE A 86 -11.30 -3.86 -4.76
C ILE A 86 -11.14 -5.38 -4.56
N VAL A 87 -10.25 -5.83 -3.65
CA VAL A 87 -10.13 -7.26 -3.30
C VAL A 87 -11.47 -7.80 -2.79
N VAL A 88 -12.12 -7.09 -1.87
CA VAL A 88 -13.44 -7.53 -1.35
C VAL A 88 -14.47 -7.62 -2.46
N VAL A 89 -14.54 -6.62 -3.34
CA VAL A 89 -15.48 -6.62 -4.47
C VAL A 89 -15.22 -7.79 -5.43
N PHE A 90 -13.96 -8.08 -5.75
CA PHE A 90 -13.60 -9.24 -6.58
C PHE A 90 -13.93 -10.55 -5.87
N GLY A 91 -13.77 -10.59 -4.55
CA GLY A 91 -14.12 -11.72 -3.69
C GLY A 91 -15.61 -12.03 -3.62
N LEU A 92 -16.49 -11.16 -4.12
CA LEU A 92 -17.93 -11.45 -4.27
C LEU A 92 -18.22 -12.48 -5.35
N VAL A 93 -17.33 -12.63 -6.33
CA VAL A 93 -17.52 -13.51 -7.51
C VAL A 93 -16.36 -14.48 -7.75
N LEU A 94 -15.23 -14.29 -7.07
CA LEU A 94 -14.04 -15.15 -7.16
C LEU A 94 -13.64 -15.67 -5.78
N PRO A 95 -12.96 -16.83 -5.69
CA PRO A 95 -12.32 -17.26 -4.45
C PRO A 95 -11.38 -16.17 -3.91
N TYR A 96 -11.36 -15.96 -2.60
CA TYR A 96 -10.64 -14.85 -1.97
C TYR A 96 -9.15 -14.80 -2.35
N GLY A 97 -8.44 -15.93 -2.34
CA GLY A 97 -7.03 -15.98 -2.72
C GLY A 97 -6.78 -15.58 -4.18
N VAL A 98 -7.70 -15.95 -5.09
CA VAL A 98 -7.65 -15.54 -6.50
C VAL A 98 -7.95 -14.05 -6.64
N ALA A 99 -9.00 -13.57 -5.97
CA ALA A 99 -9.36 -12.15 -5.97
C ALA A 99 -8.19 -11.27 -5.50
N PHE A 100 -7.57 -11.63 -4.38
CA PHE A 100 -6.39 -10.94 -3.86
C PHE A 100 -5.26 -10.91 -4.89
N LYS A 101 -4.87 -12.07 -5.45
CA LYS A 101 -3.80 -12.15 -6.45
C LYS A 101 -4.07 -11.32 -7.70
N LEU A 102 -5.27 -11.37 -8.25
CA LEU A 102 -5.63 -10.57 -9.43
C LEU A 102 -5.54 -9.06 -9.17
N VAL A 103 -5.92 -8.61 -7.97
CA VAL A 103 -5.76 -7.20 -7.58
C VAL A 103 -4.29 -6.83 -7.42
N THR A 104 -3.46 -7.69 -6.81
CA THR A 104 -2.02 -7.39 -6.65
C THR A 104 -1.32 -7.12 -7.99
N VAL A 105 -1.70 -7.81 -9.06
CA VAL A 105 -1.09 -7.63 -10.39
C VAL A 105 -1.73 -6.53 -11.24
N LEU A 106 -2.87 -5.97 -10.81
CA LEU A 106 -3.66 -5.05 -11.63
C LEU A 106 -2.85 -3.84 -12.11
N GLY A 107 -2.01 -3.28 -11.23
CA GLY A 107 -1.11 -2.18 -11.58
C GLY A 107 -0.15 -2.54 -12.71
N LEU A 108 0.51 -3.70 -12.61
CA LEU A 108 1.47 -4.20 -13.59
C LEU A 108 0.83 -4.47 -14.96
N LEU A 109 -0.36 -5.08 -14.97
CA LEU A 109 -1.09 -5.40 -16.20
C LEU A 109 -1.66 -4.15 -16.88
N THR A 110 -2.04 -3.14 -16.11
CA THR A 110 -2.64 -1.91 -16.65
C THR A 110 -1.60 -0.86 -17.04
N LEU A 111 -0.36 -0.94 -16.56
CA LEU A 111 0.67 0.07 -16.80
C LEU A 111 0.98 0.31 -18.30
N PRO A 112 1.12 -0.72 -19.16
CA PRO A 112 1.32 -0.51 -20.61
C PRO A 112 0.14 0.25 -21.25
N VAL A 113 -1.09 -0.08 -20.86
CA VAL A 113 -2.30 0.60 -21.35
C VAL A 113 -2.36 2.03 -20.82
N ALA A 114 -2.00 2.26 -19.57
CA ALA A 114 -1.98 3.57 -18.94
C ALA A 114 -0.96 4.52 -19.58
N ALA A 115 0.25 4.03 -19.89
CA ALA A 115 1.26 4.80 -20.60
C ALA A 115 0.86 5.11 -22.06
N TRP A 116 0.22 4.15 -22.74
CA TRP A 116 -0.39 4.39 -24.05
C TRP A 116 -1.49 5.46 -23.97
N ALA A 117 -2.39 5.36 -22.98
CA ALA A 117 -3.46 6.31 -22.77
C ALA A 117 -2.91 7.71 -22.45
N PHE A 118 -1.87 7.80 -21.60
CA PHE A 118 -1.15 9.03 -21.32
C PHE A 118 -0.66 9.70 -22.61
N GLY A 119 0.08 8.98 -23.46
CA GLY A 119 0.57 9.51 -24.74
C GLY A 119 -0.56 9.93 -25.68
N ARG A 120 -1.61 9.10 -25.79
CA ARG A 120 -2.75 9.36 -26.69
C ARG A 120 -3.55 10.58 -26.27
N LEU A 121 -3.91 10.68 -24.98
CA LEU A 121 -4.69 11.79 -24.42
C LEU A 121 -3.89 13.11 -24.42
N SER A 122 -2.58 13.01 -24.23
CA SER A 122 -1.65 14.13 -24.34
C SER A 122 -1.48 14.65 -25.78
N GLY A 123 -1.95 13.89 -26.78
CA GLY A 123 -1.93 14.29 -28.19
C GLY A 123 -0.62 14.00 -28.91
N MET A 124 0.15 13.00 -28.47
CA MET A 124 1.31 12.54 -29.21
C MET A 124 0.90 11.96 -30.56
N ALA A 125 1.71 12.23 -31.59
CA ALA A 125 1.56 11.64 -32.91
C ALA A 125 1.85 10.13 -32.85
N ARG A 126 1.19 9.35 -33.73
CA ARG A 126 1.52 7.93 -33.93
C ARG A 126 2.92 7.82 -34.55
N PRO A 127 3.75 6.83 -34.17
CA PRO A 127 3.48 5.70 -33.26
C PRO A 127 3.70 5.97 -31.76
N GLY A 128 4.03 7.21 -31.35
CA GLY A 128 4.42 7.61 -29.99
C GLY A 128 3.68 6.94 -28.83
N PRO A 129 2.33 7.02 -28.75
CA PRO A 129 1.58 6.39 -27.67
C PRO A 129 1.84 4.89 -27.50
N ALA A 130 1.95 4.13 -28.60
CA ALA A 130 2.20 2.69 -28.54
C ALA A 130 3.62 2.39 -28.04
N CYS A 131 4.60 3.18 -28.48
CA CYS A 131 5.98 3.05 -28.00
C CYS A 131 6.11 3.37 -26.50
N LEU A 132 5.33 4.33 -25.97
CA LEU A 132 5.28 4.57 -24.52
C LEU A 132 4.72 3.35 -23.77
N GLY A 133 3.65 2.74 -24.27
CA GLY A 133 3.07 1.53 -23.68
C GLY A 133 4.09 0.39 -23.62
N VAL A 134 4.76 0.12 -24.75
CA VAL A 134 5.81 -0.91 -24.83
C VAL A 134 7.01 -0.60 -23.92
N ALA A 135 7.40 0.66 -23.79
CA ALA A 135 8.54 1.05 -22.97
C ALA A 135 8.35 0.77 -21.47
N THR A 136 7.11 0.58 -21.00
CA THR A 136 6.84 0.13 -19.62
C THR A 136 7.25 -1.32 -19.36
N LEU A 137 7.39 -2.14 -20.41
CA LEU A 137 7.72 -3.56 -20.25
C LEU A 137 9.07 -3.78 -19.55
N PRO A 138 10.20 -3.21 -20.00
CA PRO A 138 11.46 -3.33 -19.27
C PRO A 138 11.43 -2.65 -17.89
N PHE A 139 10.62 -1.61 -17.68
CA PHE A 139 10.41 -1.01 -16.35
C PHE A 139 9.73 -2.00 -15.37
N VAL A 140 8.69 -2.69 -15.83
CA VAL A 140 7.96 -3.67 -15.01
C VAL A 140 8.88 -4.80 -14.54
N PHE A 141 9.87 -5.18 -15.35
CA PHE A 141 10.87 -6.21 -15.03
C PHE A 141 12.21 -5.65 -14.56
N ASP A 142 12.27 -4.37 -14.21
CA ASP A 142 13.50 -3.77 -13.71
C ASP A 142 13.91 -4.41 -12.38
N ARG A 143 15.22 -4.65 -12.20
CA ARG A 143 15.81 -5.34 -11.06
C ARG A 143 16.70 -4.45 -10.21
N SER A 144 16.83 -3.15 -10.53
CA SER A 144 17.68 -2.25 -9.76
C SER A 144 17.11 -1.90 -8.38
N PHE A 145 15.85 -2.27 -8.11
CA PHE A 145 15.21 -2.12 -6.81
C PHE A 145 14.14 -3.19 -6.59
N THR A 146 13.94 -3.58 -5.34
CA THR A 146 13.04 -4.69 -4.96
C THR A 146 11.88 -4.30 -4.07
N ILE A 147 11.89 -3.09 -3.49
CA ILE A 147 10.87 -2.62 -2.54
C ILE A 147 10.42 -1.17 -2.78
N TYR A 148 10.85 -0.51 -3.86
CA TYR A 148 10.59 0.93 -4.05
C TYR A 148 9.26 1.25 -4.75
N GLY A 149 8.74 0.33 -5.57
CA GLY A 149 7.41 0.41 -6.18
C GLY A 149 7.39 0.31 -7.72
N GLY A 150 6.27 -0.14 -8.29
CA GLY A 150 5.98 -0.06 -9.74
C GLY A 150 6.49 -1.20 -10.62
N ASN A 151 7.50 -1.96 -10.18
CA ASN A 151 8.00 -3.17 -10.86
C ASN A 151 7.48 -4.46 -10.19
N VAL A 152 7.71 -5.62 -10.81
CA VAL A 152 7.28 -6.94 -10.29
C VAL A 152 7.89 -7.20 -8.92
N ALA A 153 9.19 -6.96 -8.75
CA ALA A 153 9.89 -7.23 -7.49
C ALA A 153 9.23 -6.48 -6.32
N SER A 154 9.00 -5.17 -6.47
CA SER A 154 8.37 -4.33 -5.43
C SER A 154 6.90 -4.67 -5.24
N THR A 155 6.16 -4.90 -6.32
CA THR A 155 4.73 -5.25 -6.26
C THR A 155 4.51 -6.50 -5.41
N LEU A 156 5.34 -7.50 -5.62
CA LEU A 156 5.32 -8.76 -4.89
C LEU A 156 6.03 -8.68 -3.53
N ALA A 157 6.79 -7.61 -3.26
CA ALA A 157 7.27 -7.35 -1.91
C ALA A 157 6.21 -6.72 -1.01
N GLY A 158 5.09 -6.21 -1.56
CA GLY A 158 4.00 -5.56 -0.82
C GLY A 158 3.47 -4.29 -1.50
N GLU A 159 4.17 -3.76 -2.51
CA GLU A 159 3.90 -2.45 -3.12
C GLU A 159 2.87 -2.48 -4.26
N PHE A 160 1.92 -3.41 -4.23
CA PHE A 160 0.91 -3.52 -5.29
C PHE A 160 -0.02 -2.30 -5.35
N ALA A 161 -0.33 -1.70 -4.20
CA ALA A 161 -1.09 -0.46 -4.09
C ALA A 161 -0.40 0.70 -4.83
N PHE A 162 0.93 0.78 -4.73
CA PHE A 162 1.75 1.73 -5.48
C PHE A 162 1.60 1.51 -6.99
N SER A 163 1.72 0.26 -7.46
CA SER A 163 1.62 -0.06 -8.89
C SER A 163 0.25 0.30 -9.48
N ILE A 164 -0.84 0.05 -8.74
CA ILE A 164 -2.20 0.44 -9.18
C ILE A 164 -2.32 1.97 -9.25
N SER A 165 -1.85 2.67 -8.21
CA SER A 165 -1.85 4.13 -8.15
C SER A 165 -1.04 4.75 -9.29
N LEU A 166 0.13 4.20 -9.62
CA LEU A 166 0.96 4.67 -10.72
C LEU A 166 0.24 4.58 -12.08
N SER A 167 -0.42 3.45 -12.37
CA SER A 167 -1.20 3.25 -13.59
C SER A 167 -2.36 4.23 -13.69
N LEU A 168 -3.15 4.40 -12.63
CA LEU A 168 -4.21 5.42 -12.57
C LEU A 168 -3.66 6.83 -12.76
N GLY A 169 -2.51 7.10 -12.15
CA GLY A 169 -1.81 8.37 -12.20
C GLY A 169 -1.35 8.78 -13.62
N LEU A 170 -0.86 7.85 -14.42
CA LEU A 170 -0.53 8.12 -15.83
C LEU A 170 -1.76 8.47 -16.66
N VAL A 171 -2.88 7.77 -16.44
CA VAL A 171 -4.16 8.10 -17.09
C VAL A 171 -4.63 9.50 -16.66
N PHE A 172 -4.55 9.81 -15.36
CA PHE A 172 -4.84 11.14 -14.83
C PHE A 172 -4.02 12.23 -15.53
N LEU A 173 -2.70 12.07 -15.64
CA LEU A 173 -1.82 13.03 -16.33
C LEU A 173 -2.23 13.21 -17.80
N GLY A 174 -2.64 12.13 -18.47
CA GLY A 174 -3.14 12.19 -19.84
C GLY A 174 -4.44 12.99 -19.96
N VAL A 175 -5.39 12.76 -19.04
CA VAL A 175 -6.64 13.51 -18.95
C VAL A 175 -6.37 14.98 -18.62
N VAL A 176 -5.43 15.30 -17.73
CA VAL A 176 -4.99 16.67 -17.43
C VAL A 176 -4.42 17.33 -18.68
N ALA A 177 -3.51 16.68 -19.40
CA ALA A 177 -2.94 17.23 -20.63
C ALA A 177 -4.02 17.52 -21.70
N ARG A 178 -5.03 16.65 -21.84
CA ARG A 178 -6.19 16.88 -22.71
C ARG A 178 -7.10 17.99 -22.19
N GLY A 179 -7.36 18.01 -20.88
CA GLY A 179 -8.22 18.96 -20.20
C GLY A 179 -7.68 20.38 -20.23
N LEU A 180 -6.37 20.57 -20.07
CA LEU A 180 -5.71 21.87 -20.21
C LEU A 180 -5.83 22.46 -21.61
N ARG A 181 -5.80 21.61 -22.65
CA ARG A 181 -5.97 22.06 -24.05
C ARG A 181 -7.43 22.37 -24.39
N THR A 182 -8.34 21.49 -23.98
CA THR A 182 -9.75 21.53 -24.41
C THR A 182 -10.66 22.31 -23.44
N GLY A 183 -10.32 22.35 -22.16
CA GLY A 183 -11.17 22.78 -21.06
C GLY A 183 -12.19 21.74 -20.60
N ARG A 184 -12.19 20.52 -21.16
CA ARG A 184 -13.13 19.42 -20.83
C ARG A 184 -12.58 18.47 -19.75
N HIS A 185 -13.35 17.46 -19.37
CA HIS A 185 -12.94 16.31 -18.53
C HIS A 185 -12.56 16.61 -17.06
N ARG A 186 -13.06 17.69 -16.46
CA ARG A 186 -12.75 18.02 -15.05
C ARG A 186 -13.20 16.94 -14.07
N ALA A 187 -14.45 16.48 -14.20
CA ALA A 187 -15.01 15.45 -13.34
C ALA A 187 -14.20 14.15 -13.40
N LEU A 188 -13.87 13.69 -14.61
CA LEU A 188 -13.03 12.50 -14.82
C LEU A 188 -11.62 12.68 -14.20
N ALA A 189 -10.98 13.83 -14.40
CA ALA A 189 -9.66 14.10 -13.83
C ALA A 189 -9.69 14.12 -12.29
N ALA A 190 -10.73 14.73 -11.70
CA ALA A 190 -10.89 14.76 -10.24
C ALA A 190 -11.12 13.35 -9.67
N GLY A 191 -11.97 12.54 -10.32
CA GLY A 191 -12.18 11.15 -9.95
C GLY A 191 -10.90 10.31 -10.05
N LEU A 192 -10.15 10.43 -11.15
CA LEU A 192 -8.87 9.72 -11.31
C LEU A 192 -7.83 10.15 -10.27
N LEU A 193 -7.77 11.43 -9.91
CA LEU A 193 -6.90 11.90 -8.82
C LEU A 193 -7.30 11.28 -7.48
N ALA A 194 -8.60 11.25 -7.17
CA ALA A 194 -9.11 10.63 -5.94
C ALA A 194 -8.77 9.13 -5.90
N LEU A 195 -8.98 8.39 -6.99
CA LEU A 195 -8.62 6.97 -7.09
C LEU A 195 -7.11 6.74 -6.93
N THR A 196 -6.29 7.61 -7.53
CA THR A 196 -4.82 7.57 -7.38
C THR A 196 -4.42 7.73 -5.91
N ALA A 197 -5.01 8.72 -5.22
CA ALA A 197 -4.77 9.03 -3.81
C ALA A 197 -5.25 7.93 -2.86
N LEU A 198 -6.43 7.37 -3.09
CA LEU A 198 -6.96 6.27 -2.29
C LEU A 198 -6.24 4.93 -2.54
N CYS A 199 -5.47 4.81 -3.63
CA CYS A 199 -4.57 3.69 -3.87
C CYS A 199 -3.20 3.88 -3.21
N HIS A 200 -2.57 5.05 -3.36
CA HIS A 200 -1.25 5.30 -2.79
C HIS A 200 -0.88 6.79 -2.79
N MET A 201 -0.34 7.29 -1.66
CA MET A 201 0.01 8.70 -1.51
C MET A 201 1.27 9.11 -2.32
N ILE A 202 2.29 8.25 -2.40
CA ILE A 202 3.56 8.59 -3.09
C ILE A 202 3.37 8.86 -4.60
N PRO A 203 2.76 7.97 -5.43
CA PRO A 203 2.43 8.30 -6.81
C PRO A 203 1.47 9.49 -6.97
N THR A 204 0.65 9.78 -5.95
CA THR A 204 -0.22 10.97 -5.94
C THR A 204 0.61 12.26 -5.93
N PHE A 205 1.68 12.34 -5.13
CA PHE A 205 2.60 13.47 -5.18
C PHE A 205 3.28 13.60 -6.54
N PHE A 206 3.73 12.49 -7.13
CA PHE A 206 4.32 12.49 -8.48
C PHE A 206 3.36 13.08 -9.52
N VAL A 207 2.08 12.70 -9.52
CA VAL A 207 1.13 13.21 -10.52
C VAL A 207 0.64 14.63 -10.23
N LEU A 208 0.62 15.08 -8.97
CA LEU A 208 0.34 16.47 -8.64
C LEU A 208 1.47 17.39 -9.13
N VAL A 209 2.72 16.97 -8.94
CA VAL A 209 3.89 17.65 -9.54
C VAL A 209 3.78 17.65 -11.06
N GLY A 210 3.45 16.52 -11.67
CA GLY A 210 3.24 16.41 -13.12
C GLY A 210 2.12 17.32 -13.65
N ALA A 211 0.99 17.42 -12.95
CA ALA A 211 -0.08 18.35 -13.30
C ALA A 211 0.40 19.82 -13.22
N GLY A 212 1.22 20.16 -12.21
CA GLY A 212 1.88 21.45 -12.08
C GLY A 212 2.84 21.75 -13.24
N VAL A 213 3.70 20.80 -13.64
CA VAL A 213 4.59 20.97 -14.80
C VAL A 213 3.78 21.17 -16.09
N LEU A 214 2.74 20.36 -16.33
CA LEU A 214 1.87 20.52 -17.51
C LEU A 214 1.19 21.89 -17.56
N LEU A 215 0.81 22.45 -16.40
CA LEU A 215 0.30 23.82 -16.26
C LEU A 215 1.36 24.85 -16.67
N LEU A 216 2.56 24.76 -16.09
CA LEU A 216 3.65 25.72 -16.30
C LEU A 216 4.12 25.75 -17.76
N MET A 217 4.12 24.61 -18.45
CA MET A 217 4.45 24.52 -19.89
C MET A 217 3.47 25.24 -20.83
N GLY A 218 2.42 25.83 -20.30
CA GLY A 218 1.58 26.75 -21.05
C GLY A 218 0.61 27.44 -20.11
N ALA A 219 1.16 28.22 -19.16
CA ALA A 219 0.40 28.83 -18.10
C ALA A 219 -0.60 29.86 -18.66
N ASP A 220 -1.88 29.68 -18.31
CA ASP A 220 -2.90 30.69 -18.53
C ASP A 220 -3.93 30.65 -17.37
N ARG A 221 -4.66 31.75 -17.15
CA ARG A 221 -5.64 31.84 -16.04
C ARG A 221 -6.77 30.80 -16.15
N ARG A 222 -7.14 30.38 -17.36
CA ARG A 222 -8.21 29.40 -17.60
C ARG A 222 -7.77 27.98 -17.20
N ARG A 223 -6.53 27.62 -17.56
CA ARG A 223 -5.85 26.37 -17.22
C ARG A 223 -5.60 26.27 -15.72
N LEU A 224 -5.17 27.36 -15.09
CA LEU A 224 -5.03 27.43 -13.63
C LEU A 224 -6.37 27.14 -12.95
N ARG A 225 -7.45 27.85 -13.33
CA ARG A 225 -8.80 27.59 -12.79
C ARG A 225 -9.29 26.17 -13.04
N TRP A 226 -8.93 25.59 -14.18
CA TRP A 226 -9.28 24.21 -14.51
C TRP A 226 -8.56 23.23 -13.57
N ILE A 227 -7.24 23.37 -13.38
CA ILE A 227 -6.45 22.47 -12.52
C ILE A 227 -6.84 22.63 -11.06
N VAL A 228 -6.99 23.86 -10.57
CA VAL A 228 -7.39 24.10 -9.17
C VAL A 228 -8.72 23.42 -8.87
N GLY A 229 -9.71 23.54 -9.76
CA GLY A 229 -10.99 22.85 -9.59
C GLY A 229 -10.86 21.32 -9.56
N VAL A 230 -9.98 20.75 -10.39
CA VAL A 230 -9.71 19.30 -10.41
C VAL A 230 -9.02 18.83 -9.13
N VAL A 231 -7.97 19.53 -8.70
CA VAL A 231 -7.19 19.17 -7.52
C VAL A 231 -8.03 19.30 -6.25
N VAL A 232 -8.73 20.42 -6.08
CA VAL A 232 -9.59 20.65 -4.90
C VAL A 232 -10.70 19.60 -4.84
N ALA A 233 -11.41 19.35 -5.95
CA ALA A 233 -12.49 18.36 -5.94
C ALA A 233 -11.96 16.92 -5.74
N GLY A 234 -10.85 16.56 -6.40
CA GLY A 234 -10.25 15.23 -6.29
C GLY A 234 -9.74 14.93 -4.88
N LEU A 235 -9.02 15.87 -4.26
CA LEU A 235 -8.53 15.71 -2.88
C LEU A 235 -9.68 15.81 -1.84
N ALA A 236 -10.74 16.57 -2.13
CA ALA A 236 -11.90 16.61 -1.26
C ALA A 236 -12.62 15.26 -1.17
N ILE A 237 -12.72 14.50 -2.29
CA ILE A 237 -13.32 13.16 -2.30
C ILE A 237 -12.59 12.19 -1.36
N THR A 238 -11.29 12.37 -1.14
CA THR A 238 -10.54 11.51 -0.21
C THR A 238 -10.68 11.94 1.24
N GLY A 239 -11.47 12.99 1.54
CA GLY A 239 -11.51 13.66 2.84
C GLY A 239 -11.84 12.73 4.01
N PHE A 240 -12.69 11.73 3.81
CA PHE A 240 -13.07 10.75 4.84
C PHE A 240 -11.86 9.97 5.37
N TRP A 241 -10.81 9.86 4.55
CA TRP A 241 -9.57 9.17 4.86
C TRP A 241 -8.43 10.16 5.12
N SER A 242 -8.20 11.11 4.20
CA SER A 242 -7.07 12.02 4.27
C SER A 242 -7.13 13.01 5.44
N ILE A 243 -8.33 13.45 5.86
CA ILE A 243 -8.47 14.36 7.02
C ILE A 243 -8.15 13.63 8.33
N PRO A 244 -8.79 12.48 8.66
CA PRO A 244 -8.38 11.70 9.83
C PRO A 244 -6.90 11.30 9.80
N PHE A 245 -6.38 10.88 8.63
CA PHE A 245 -4.96 10.59 8.46
C PHE A 245 -4.08 11.76 8.94
N LEU A 246 -4.31 12.97 8.41
CA LEU A 246 -3.51 14.16 8.71
C LEU A 246 -3.59 14.57 10.18
N PHE A 247 -4.79 14.58 10.77
CA PHE A 247 -4.98 14.94 12.17
C PHE A 247 -4.39 13.92 13.15
N ARG A 248 -4.27 12.65 12.72
CA ARG A 248 -3.76 11.56 13.56
C ARG A 248 -2.31 11.17 13.26
N LEU A 249 -1.63 11.89 12.36
CA LEU A 249 -0.19 11.73 12.10
C LEU A 249 0.72 11.70 13.36
N PRO A 250 0.38 12.35 14.49
CA PRO A 250 1.17 12.18 15.73
C PRO A 250 1.10 10.78 16.35
N TYR A 251 0.17 9.92 15.93
CA TYR A 251 0.00 8.56 16.47
C TYR A 251 0.57 7.48 15.53
N THR A 252 1.23 7.86 14.44
CA THR A 252 2.05 6.94 13.64
C THR A 252 3.42 6.75 14.28
N THR A 253 4.09 5.67 13.93
CA THR A 253 5.51 5.47 14.24
C THR A 253 6.39 5.82 13.04
N ASP A 254 7.70 5.72 13.21
CA ASP A 254 8.69 5.97 12.17
C ASP A 254 9.73 4.85 12.27
N MET A 255 9.89 4.08 11.21
CA MET A 255 10.85 2.96 11.17
C MET A 255 12.31 3.43 11.26
N GLY A 256 12.56 4.72 11.06
CA GLY A 256 13.90 5.30 11.10
C GLY A 256 14.69 5.02 9.82
N TRP A 257 14.01 4.85 8.68
CA TRP A 257 14.67 4.64 7.38
C TRP A 257 15.70 5.74 7.12
N GLU A 258 16.95 5.34 6.92
CA GLU A 258 18.02 6.26 6.58
C GLU A 258 17.91 6.72 5.13
N LYS A 259 18.28 7.98 4.91
CA LYS A 259 18.37 8.52 3.56
C LYS A 259 19.43 7.75 2.77
N VAL A 260 19.06 7.22 1.61
CA VAL A 260 20.04 6.63 0.67
C VAL A 260 20.87 7.74 0.05
N THR A 261 22.19 7.65 0.21
CA THR A 261 23.16 8.68 -0.25
C THR A 261 24.04 8.23 -1.41
N GLU A 262 24.00 6.96 -1.82
CA GLU A 262 24.71 6.43 -2.98
C GLU A 262 24.09 6.91 -4.31
N TYR A 263 24.12 8.21 -4.56
CA TYR A 263 23.32 8.83 -5.61
C TYR A 263 23.70 8.35 -7.02
N ALA A 264 24.99 8.28 -7.32
CA ALA A 264 25.45 7.87 -8.65
C ALA A 264 25.07 6.42 -8.98
N HIS A 265 25.23 5.51 -8.00
CA HIS A 265 24.86 4.10 -8.14
C HIS A 265 23.35 3.92 -8.40
N ASN A 266 22.51 4.66 -7.65
CA ASN A 266 21.05 4.55 -7.76
C ASN A 266 20.47 5.28 -8.97
N LEU A 267 21.04 6.41 -9.39
CA LEU A 267 20.55 7.18 -10.54
C LEU A 267 21.06 6.62 -11.89
N PHE A 268 22.24 6.01 -11.90
CA PHE A 268 22.90 5.53 -13.12
C PHE A 268 23.41 4.08 -13.00
N PRO A 269 22.52 3.10 -12.71
CA PRO A 269 22.94 1.71 -12.59
C PRO A 269 23.49 1.17 -13.92
N SER A 270 24.57 0.41 -13.84
CA SER A 270 25.33 -0.08 -15.02
C SER A 270 24.45 -0.88 -16.00
N GLY A 271 23.53 -1.69 -15.48
CA GLY A 271 22.58 -2.49 -16.26
C GLY A 271 21.56 -1.69 -17.08
N GLN A 272 21.39 -0.40 -16.80
CA GLN A 272 20.41 0.48 -17.49
C GLN A 272 21.08 1.56 -18.36
N ARG A 273 22.40 1.49 -18.61
CA ARG A 273 23.10 2.48 -19.45
C ARG A 273 22.48 2.66 -20.83
N TRP A 274 21.98 1.58 -21.42
CA TRP A 274 21.28 1.63 -22.72
C TRP A 274 19.98 2.47 -22.65
N VAL A 275 19.25 2.39 -21.53
CA VAL A 275 18.04 3.20 -21.29
C VAL A 275 18.41 4.67 -21.20
N LEU A 276 19.49 5.00 -20.48
CA LEU A 276 19.99 6.37 -20.37
C LEU A 276 20.35 6.96 -21.74
N VAL A 277 21.05 6.20 -22.58
CA VAL A 277 21.39 6.63 -23.95
C VAL A 277 20.13 6.90 -24.77
N LEU A 278 19.16 5.96 -24.78
CA LEU A 278 17.90 6.16 -25.48
C LEU A 278 17.09 7.32 -24.91
N ALA A 279 17.07 7.49 -23.59
CA ALA A 279 16.38 8.61 -22.95
C ALA A 279 16.98 9.95 -23.38
N ILE A 280 18.31 10.07 -23.43
CA ILE A 280 19.01 11.26 -23.95
C ILE A 280 18.62 11.51 -25.41
N VAL A 281 18.64 10.50 -26.26
CA VAL A 281 18.18 10.61 -27.66
C VAL A 281 16.72 11.09 -27.73
N GLY A 282 15.85 10.57 -26.85
CA GLY A 282 14.46 11.00 -26.72
C GLY A 282 14.32 12.47 -26.32
N VAL A 283 15.15 12.94 -25.39
CA VAL A 283 15.24 14.37 -25.01
C VAL A 283 15.70 15.21 -26.20
N LEU A 284 16.76 14.81 -26.90
CA LEU A 284 17.30 15.54 -28.04
C LEU A 284 16.26 15.67 -29.16
N PHE A 285 15.59 14.59 -29.55
CA PHE A 285 14.49 14.66 -30.51
C PHE A 285 13.36 15.56 -30.01
N SER A 286 13.06 15.53 -28.72
CA SER A 286 12.00 16.35 -28.15
C SER A 286 12.32 17.84 -28.17
N LEU A 287 13.58 18.21 -28.00
CA LEU A 287 14.06 19.59 -28.15
C LEU A 287 14.01 20.01 -29.62
N VAL A 288 14.62 19.23 -30.52
CA VAL A 288 14.74 19.55 -31.96
C VAL A 288 13.36 19.61 -32.63
N ARG A 289 12.51 18.61 -32.40
CA ARG A 289 11.16 18.51 -33.00
C ARG A 289 10.07 19.13 -32.13
N ARG A 290 10.45 19.84 -31.05
CA ARG A 290 9.55 20.51 -30.09
C ARG A 290 8.43 19.60 -29.56
N ARG A 291 8.78 18.34 -29.24
CA ARG A 291 7.83 17.36 -28.67
C ARG A 291 7.56 17.69 -27.21
N ARG A 292 6.40 18.31 -26.97
CA ARG A 292 5.98 18.74 -25.62
C ARG A 292 6.02 17.62 -24.58
N ILE A 293 5.58 16.40 -24.93
CA ILE A 293 5.51 15.31 -23.95
C ILE A 293 6.87 14.74 -23.60
N GLY A 294 7.82 14.66 -24.55
CA GLY A 294 9.18 14.29 -24.21
C GLY A 294 9.88 15.35 -23.36
N MET A 295 9.65 16.65 -23.62
CA MET A 295 10.13 17.71 -22.71
C MET A 295 9.50 17.61 -21.31
N PHE A 296 8.21 17.32 -21.21
CA PHE A 296 7.52 17.07 -19.93
C PHE A 296 8.18 15.92 -19.16
N LEU A 297 8.40 14.78 -19.82
CA LEU A 297 9.03 13.60 -19.22
C LEU A 297 10.48 13.89 -18.77
N ALA A 298 11.23 14.69 -19.54
CA ALA A 298 12.57 15.13 -19.17
C ALA A 298 12.55 15.96 -17.87
N VAL A 299 11.62 16.92 -17.75
CA VAL A 299 11.46 17.71 -16.52
C VAL A 299 11.05 16.82 -15.35
N MET A 300 10.09 15.91 -15.55
CA MET A 300 9.68 14.97 -14.50
C MET A 300 10.79 14.03 -14.05
N ALA A 301 11.65 13.59 -14.97
CA ALA A 301 12.83 12.80 -14.65
C ALA A 301 13.77 13.61 -13.74
N VAL A 302 14.14 14.84 -14.16
CA VAL A 302 15.02 15.72 -13.37
C VAL A 302 14.42 16.02 -11.99
N LEU A 303 13.12 16.31 -11.90
CA LEU A 303 12.46 16.57 -10.61
C LEU A 303 12.42 15.32 -9.71
N SER A 304 12.26 14.13 -10.27
CA SER A 304 12.27 12.88 -9.50
C SER A 304 13.68 12.57 -8.97
N ALA A 305 14.71 12.75 -9.81
CA ALA A 305 16.11 12.62 -9.40
C ALA A 305 16.50 13.68 -8.35
N ALA A 306 16.10 14.93 -8.55
CA ALA A 306 16.31 16.00 -7.58
C ALA A 306 15.57 15.70 -6.27
N GLY A 307 14.34 15.19 -6.32
CA GLY A 307 13.59 14.76 -5.15
C GLY A 307 14.33 13.67 -4.37
N PHE A 308 14.86 12.64 -5.06
CA PHE A 308 15.67 11.60 -4.43
C PHE A 308 16.92 12.14 -3.72
N VAL A 309 17.64 13.08 -4.34
CA VAL A 309 18.87 13.66 -3.78
C VAL A 309 18.59 14.67 -2.67
N LEU A 310 17.57 15.51 -2.84
CA LEU A 310 17.29 16.66 -1.97
C LEU A 310 16.32 16.34 -0.83
N ALA A 311 15.53 15.27 -0.91
CA ALA A 311 14.62 14.90 0.16
C ALA A 311 15.39 14.77 1.49
N PRO A 312 14.95 15.45 2.56
CA PRO A 312 15.54 15.28 3.87
C PRO A 312 15.21 13.90 4.42
N GLN A 313 16.02 13.40 5.36
CA GLN A 313 15.65 12.21 6.12
C GLN A 313 14.40 12.52 6.97
N GLY A 314 13.42 11.63 6.89
CA GLY A 314 12.17 11.72 7.61
C GLY A 314 11.24 10.60 7.17
N ARG A 315 9.93 10.77 7.39
CA ARG A 315 8.91 9.75 7.09
C ARG A 315 8.87 9.30 5.63
N LEU A 316 9.25 10.17 4.68
CA LEU A 316 9.38 9.78 3.29
C LEU A 316 10.77 9.20 3.05
N TYR A 317 10.86 7.89 2.92
CA TYR A 317 12.08 7.23 2.47
C TYR A 317 12.42 7.66 1.04
N ASN A 318 13.54 8.37 0.85
CA ASN A 318 13.87 9.04 -0.41
C ASN A 318 13.97 8.07 -1.61
N ALA A 319 14.38 6.83 -1.39
CA ALA A 319 14.46 5.82 -2.46
C ALA A 319 13.11 5.51 -3.11
N ARG A 320 11.98 5.79 -2.43
CA ARG A 320 10.62 5.70 -3.00
C ARG A 320 10.38 6.65 -4.18
N LEU A 321 11.30 7.59 -4.43
CA LEU A 321 11.25 8.50 -5.58
C LEU A 321 11.98 7.96 -6.82
N LEU A 322 12.86 6.96 -6.66
CA LEU A 322 13.62 6.36 -7.77
C LEU A 322 12.73 5.70 -8.85
N PRO A 323 11.61 5.01 -8.52
CA PRO A 323 10.75 4.44 -9.55
C PRO A 323 10.24 5.47 -10.56
N PHE A 324 9.99 6.72 -10.13
CA PHE A 324 9.54 7.79 -11.02
C PHE A 324 10.65 8.27 -11.96
N TRP A 325 11.89 8.37 -11.45
CA TRP A 325 13.08 8.64 -12.28
C TRP A 325 13.21 7.56 -13.37
N VAL A 326 13.25 6.29 -12.96
CA VAL A 326 13.45 5.16 -13.85
C VAL A 326 12.29 5.05 -14.87
N LEU A 327 11.04 5.20 -14.43
CA LEU A 327 9.89 5.22 -15.34
C LEU A 327 10.00 6.33 -16.39
N CYS A 328 10.38 7.55 -15.99
CA CYS A 328 10.52 8.65 -16.95
C CYS A 328 11.62 8.37 -17.98
N LEU A 329 12.74 7.74 -17.58
CA LEU A 329 13.79 7.33 -18.51
C LEU A 329 13.28 6.30 -19.52
N TYR A 330 12.56 5.27 -19.08
CA TYR A 330 11.97 4.29 -20.00
C TYR A 330 10.95 4.94 -20.94
N LEU A 331 10.08 5.82 -20.45
CA LEU A 331 9.13 6.54 -21.31
C LEU A 331 9.85 7.46 -22.31
N LEU A 332 10.96 8.11 -21.94
CA LEU A 332 11.81 8.87 -22.86
C LEU A 332 12.48 7.98 -23.91
N ALA A 333 12.93 6.77 -23.55
CA ALA A 333 13.39 5.78 -24.51
C ALA A 333 12.27 5.39 -25.49
N GLY A 334 11.03 5.25 -25.01
CA GLY A 334 9.85 5.08 -25.86
C GLY A 334 9.62 6.25 -26.83
N VAL A 335 9.86 7.49 -26.40
CA VAL A 335 9.86 8.68 -27.29
C VAL A 335 10.95 8.55 -28.35
N ALA A 336 12.17 8.18 -27.96
CA ALA A 336 13.28 8.00 -28.90
C ALA A 336 12.95 6.98 -29.99
N VAL A 337 12.43 5.81 -29.62
CA VAL A 337 12.03 4.75 -30.56
C VAL A 337 10.95 5.25 -31.52
N ALA A 338 9.95 5.99 -31.02
CA ALA A 338 8.92 6.56 -31.88
C ALA A 338 9.45 7.58 -32.89
N GLU A 339 10.36 8.45 -32.48
CA GLU A 339 10.96 9.45 -33.36
C GLU A 339 11.94 8.85 -34.35
N LEU A 340 12.71 7.83 -33.96
CA LEU A 340 13.57 7.07 -34.86
C LEU A 340 12.76 6.34 -35.95
N GLY A 341 11.65 5.70 -35.57
CA GLY A 341 10.74 5.08 -36.55
C GLY A 341 10.12 6.10 -37.50
N THR A 342 9.76 7.29 -36.97
CA THR A 342 9.23 8.39 -37.79
C THR A 342 10.28 8.91 -38.77
N LEU A 343 11.53 9.14 -38.30
CA LEU A 343 12.66 9.56 -39.12
C LEU A 343 12.99 8.53 -40.21
N ALA A 344 13.05 7.24 -39.87
CA ALA A 344 13.27 6.17 -40.85
C ALA A 344 12.18 6.17 -41.93
N GLY A 345 10.92 6.39 -41.54
CA GLY A 345 9.81 6.53 -42.47
C GLY A 345 9.86 7.78 -43.37
N GLU A 346 10.39 8.90 -42.85
CA GLU A 346 10.65 10.12 -43.63
C GLU A 346 11.77 9.90 -44.65
N LEU A 347 12.89 9.27 -44.24
CA LEU A 347 14.01 8.94 -45.12
C LEU A 347 13.62 7.92 -46.20
N TRP A 348 12.83 6.90 -45.83
CA TRP A 348 12.29 5.93 -46.79
C TRP A 348 11.40 6.60 -47.82
N ARG A 349 10.51 7.52 -47.39
CA ARG A 349 9.68 8.32 -48.31
C ARG A 349 10.53 9.14 -49.27
N ALA A 350 11.53 9.86 -48.75
CA ALA A 350 12.41 10.67 -49.58
C ALA A 350 13.12 9.83 -50.66
N ARG A 351 13.52 8.60 -50.32
CA ARG A 351 14.15 7.66 -51.26
C ARG A 351 13.16 7.01 -52.24
N ALA A 352 11.96 6.66 -51.79
CA ALA A 352 10.93 6.01 -52.61
C ALA A 352 10.23 6.98 -53.59
N SER A 353 10.09 8.25 -53.22
CA SER A 353 9.59 9.31 -54.12
C SER A 353 10.50 9.55 -55.32
N ALA A 354 11.78 9.15 -55.25
CA ALA A 354 12.70 9.14 -56.39
C ALA A 354 12.46 7.97 -57.37
N GLY A 355 11.60 6.99 -57.02
CA GLY A 355 11.34 5.76 -57.79
C GLY A 355 9.87 5.47 -58.13
N GLY A 356 8.95 6.44 -58.00
CA GLY A 356 7.59 6.37 -58.57
C GLY A 356 6.52 5.57 -57.81
N GLY A 357 6.79 5.02 -56.62
CA GLY A 357 5.82 4.20 -55.87
C GLY A 357 5.04 4.94 -54.77
N ARG A 358 3.69 4.90 -54.80
CA ARG A 358 2.80 5.39 -53.71
C ARG A 358 2.46 4.27 -52.72
N ILE A 359 3.30 4.06 -51.70
CA ILE A 359 2.96 3.26 -50.50
C ILE A 359 2.57 4.23 -49.37
N THR A 360 1.54 3.90 -48.58
CA THR A 360 1.14 4.67 -47.39
C THR A 360 2.10 4.40 -46.22
N THR A 361 3.33 4.91 -46.34
CA THR A 361 4.43 4.75 -45.37
C THR A 361 4.04 5.09 -43.92
N GLU A 362 3.10 6.00 -43.70
CA GLU A 362 2.61 6.38 -42.38
C GLU A 362 1.88 5.24 -41.66
N GLY A 363 1.08 4.46 -42.40
CA GLY A 363 0.39 3.29 -41.87
C GLY A 363 1.38 2.19 -41.50
N LEU A 364 2.40 1.99 -42.35
CA LEU A 364 3.46 1.02 -42.15
C LEU A 364 4.35 1.37 -40.95
N VAL A 365 4.83 2.61 -40.85
CA VAL A 365 5.63 3.09 -39.71
C VAL A 365 4.82 3.02 -38.42
N GLY A 366 3.54 3.39 -38.47
CA GLY A 366 2.62 3.30 -37.36
C GLY A 366 2.35 1.86 -36.88
N PHE A 367 2.53 0.87 -37.75
CA PHE A 367 2.41 -0.55 -37.42
C PHE A 367 3.74 -1.17 -36.98
N LEU A 368 4.78 -1.08 -37.81
CA LEU A 368 6.06 -1.75 -37.60
C LEU A 368 6.83 -1.21 -36.40
N THR A 369 6.87 0.12 -36.21
CA THR A 369 7.67 0.72 -35.13
C THR A 369 7.31 0.17 -33.75
N PRO A 370 6.03 0.21 -33.30
CA PRO A 370 5.69 -0.31 -31.99
C PRO A 370 5.77 -1.84 -31.90
N VAL A 371 5.55 -2.57 -33.00
CA VAL A 371 5.69 -4.04 -33.02
C VAL A 371 7.15 -4.47 -32.90
N LEU A 372 8.06 -3.85 -33.64
CA LEU A 372 9.51 -4.10 -33.50
C LEU A 372 10.02 -3.67 -32.13
N ALA A 373 9.52 -2.56 -31.59
CA ALA A 373 9.80 -2.15 -30.22
C ALA A 373 9.35 -3.20 -29.21
N LEU A 374 8.16 -3.79 -29.38
CA LEU A 374 7.67 -4.87 -28.53
C LEU A 374 8.58 -6.09 -28.61
N LEU A 375 8.97 -6.53 -29.81
CA LEU A 375 9.85 -7.68 -29.98
C LEU A 375 11.22 -7.43 -29.33
N ALA A 376 11.78 -6.24 -29.49
CA ALA A 376 13.05 -5.87 -28.85
C ALA A 376 12.94 -5.83 -27.32
N ALA A 377 11.88 -5.19 -26.79
CA ALA A 377 11.64 -5.10 -25.35
C ALA A 377 11.37 -6.48 -24.73
N ALA A 378 10.54 -7.30 -25.36
CA ALA A 378 10.25 -8.67 -24.93
C ALA A 378 11.51 -9.54 -25.01
N GLY A 379 12.33 -9.41 -26.06
CA GLY A 379 13.61 -10.11 -26.16
C GLY A 379 14.60 -9.70 -25.06
N PHE A 380 14.71 -8.40 -24.78
CA PHE A 380 15.54 -7.88 -23.69
C PHE A 380 15.10 -8.41 -22.32
N VAL A 381 13.79 -8.41 -22.05
CA VAL A 381 13.24 -8.92 -20.79
C VAL A 381 13.32 -10.44 -20.71
N ALA A 382 13.05 -11.15 -21.80
CA ALA A 382 13.07 -12.62 -21.84
C ALA A 382 14.49 -13.20 -21.72
N ALA A 383 15.51 -12.54 -22.27
CA ALA A 383 16.86 -13.08 -22.28
C ALA A 383 17.41 -13.42 -20.87
N PRO A 384 17.26 -12.57 -19.83
CA PRO A 384 17.59 -12.92 -18.45
C PRO A 384 16.62 -13.90 -17.75
N LEU A 385 15.44 -14.14 -18.31
CA LEU A 385 14.42 -15.03 -17.75
C LEU A 385 14.59 -16.49 -18.22
N VAL A 386 15.43 -16.73 -19.24
CA VAL A 386 15.73 -18.06 -19.79
C VAL A 386 17.20 -18.42 -19.60
N ASN A 387 17.48 -19.68 -19.27
CA ASN A 387 18.83 -20.21 -19.30
C ASN A 387 19.25 -20.37 -20.77
N LEU A 388 20.00 -19.41 -21.30
CA LEU A 388 20.57 -19.52 -22.64
C LEU A 388 21.58 -20.68 -22.69
N PRO A 389 21.70 -21.40 -23.82
CA PRO A 389 22.70 -22.45 -23.98
C PRO A 389 24.11 -21.95 -23.67
N SER A 390 24.97 -22.84 -23.17
CA SER A 390 26.35 -22.50 -22.74
C SER A 390 27.22 -21.84 -23.81
N TRP A 391 26.90 -22.06 -25.09
CA TRP A 391 27.57 -21.49 -26.27
C TRP A 391 27.09 -20.08 -26.65
N SER A 392 26.08 -19.54 -25.97
CA SER A 392 25.58 -18.19 -26.24
C SER A 392 26.67 -17.13 -25.96
N PRO A 393 26.94 -16.20 -26.90
CA PRO A 393 27.91 -15.11 -26.69
C PRO A 393 27.42 -14.09 -25.65
N VAL A 394 26.13 -14.14 -25.29
CA VAL A 394 25.52 -13.34 -24.22
C VAL A 394 25.14 -14.28 -23.08
N LYS A 395 25.75 -14.06 -21.90
CA LYS A 395 25.37 -14.71 -20.64
C LYS A 395 24.64 -13.71 -19.76
N PRO A 396 23.33 -13.50 -19.96
CA PRO A 396 22.59 -12.56 -19.14
C PRO A 396 22.58 -13.06 -17.69
N GLN A 397 22.73 -12.17 -16.73
CA GLN A 397 22.58 -12.51 -15.32
C GLN A 397 21.15 -12.99 -15.08
N ALA A 398 20.99 -14.23 -14.60
CA ALA A 398 19.71 -14.85 -14.32
C ALA A 398 18.81 -13.92 -13.49
N SER A 399 17.54 -13.84 -13.86
CA SER A 399 16.55 -13.04 -13.14
C SER A 399 15.94 -13.85 -12.00
N PHE A 400 15.89 -13.27 -10.80
CA PHE A 400 15.18 -13.86 -9.65
C PHE A 400 13.66 -13.71 -9.77
N VAL A 401 13.16 -12.91 -10.72
CA VAL A 401 11.72 -12.57 -10.82
C VAL A 401 10.82 -13.79 -11.01
N PRO A 402 11.11 -14.79 -11.89
CA PRO A 402 10.27 -15.98 -12.01
C PRO A 402 10.13 -16.76 -10.71
N ASP A 403 11.24 -16.92 -9.96
CA ASP A 403 11.23 -17.63 -8.69
C ASP A 403 10.50 -16.81 -7.62
N TRP A 404 10.61 -15.48 -7.66
CA TRP A 404 9.86 -14.59 -6.78
C TRP A 404 8.34 -14.65 -7.02
N VAL A 405 7.90 -14.70 -8.29
CA VAL A 405 6.50 -14.90 -8.67
C VAL A 405 6.01 -16.26 -8.16
N ARG A 406 6.76 -17.34 -8.40
CA ARG A 406 6.41 -18.68 -7.92
C ARG A 406 6.36 -18.72 -6.40
N TRP A 407 7.33 -18.11 -5.73
CA TRP A 407 7.36 -18.02 -4.29
C TRP A 407 6.09 -17.35 -3.76
N ASN A 408 5.75 -16.17 -4.27
CA ASN A 408 4.57 -15.44 -3.81
C ASN A 408 3.26 -16.20 -4.06
N TYR A 409 3.04 -16.66 -5.30
CA TYR A 409 1.72 -17.13 -5.76
C TYR A 409 1.47 -18.63 -5.65
N SER A 410 2.50 -19.46 -5.45
CA SER A 410 2.30 -20.81 -4.89
C SER A 410 1.67 -20.76 -3.50
N GLY A 411 1.87 -19.64 -2.80
CA GLY A 411 1.29 -19.35 -1.50
C GLY A 411 1.98 -20.10 -0.36
N TYR A 412 1.46 -19.93 0.84
CA TYR A 412 1.90 -20.71 2.01
C TYR A 412 1.70 -22.21 1.74
N GLU A 413 0.59 -22.58 1.11
CA GLU A 413 0.21 -23.96 0.81
C GLU A 413 1.20 -24.67 -0.12
N GLY A 414 1.92 -23.91 -0.96
CA GLY A 414 2.93 -24.44 -1.87
C GLY A 414 4.31 -24.64 -1.24
N LYS A 415 4.51 -24.26 0.04
CA LYS A 415 5.82 -24.38 0.71
C LYS A 415 6.06 -25.79 1.23
N PRO A 416 7.29 -26.32 1.14
CA PRO A 416 7.65 -27.57 1.80
C PRO A 416 7.36 -27.56 3.31
N SER A 417 7.54 -26.41 3.97
CA SER A 417 7.27 -26.24 5.40
C SER A 417 5.80 -25.92 5.74
N TYR A 418 4.89 -25.95 4.76
CA TYR A 418 3.47 -25.72 5.02
C TYR A 418 2.86 -26.66 6.08
N PRO A 419 3.20 -27.96 6.13
CA PRO A 419 2.70 -28.84 7.21
C PRO A 419 3.09 -28.36 8.60
N GLN A 420 4.32 -27.84 8.78
CA GLN A 420 4.76 -27.24 10.04
C GLN A 420 3.93 -25.99 10.36
N TYR A 421 3.77 -25.08 9.40
CA TYR A 421 3.01 -23.85 9.58
C TYR A 421 1.56 -24.16 9.97
N ARG A 422 0.88 -25.02 9.21
CA ARG A 422 -0.51 -25.44 9.47
C ARG A 422 -0.67 -26.13 10.82
N ALA A 423 0.29 -26.97 11.21
CA ALA A 423 0.26 -27.64 12.51
C ALA A 423 0.42 -26.64 13.67
N LEU A 424 1.32 -25.66 13.54
CA LEU A 424 1.52 -24.61 14.54
C LEU A 424 0.27 -23.74 14.70
N ILE A 425 -0.33 -23.29 13.59
CA ILE A 425 -1.62 -22.59 13.59
C ILE A 425 -2.69 -23.43 14.28
N GLY A 426 -2.83 -24.71 13.91
CA GLY A 426 -3.79 -25.61 14.53
C GLY A 426 -3.56 -25.83 16.03
N THR A 427 -2.31 -25.84 16.50
CA THR A 427 -1.98 -25.86 17.93
C THR A 427 -2.48 -24.60 18.63
N MET A 428 -2.23 -23.41 18.05
CA MET A 428 -2.70 -22.15 18.61
C MET A 428 -4.24 -22.05 18.60
N THR A 429 -4.91 -22.52 17.55
CA THR A 429 -6.38 -22.62 17.52
C THR A 429 -6.93 -23.47 18.67
N ARG A 430 -6.35 -24.65 18.90
CA ARG A 430 -6.77 -25.53 20.01
C ARG A 430 -6.52 -24.89 21.37
N LEU A 431 -5.38 -24.24 21.57
CA LEU A 431 -5.09 -23.51 22.79
C LEU A 431 -6.09 -22.38 23.02
N GLY A 432 -6.42 -21.61 21.98
CA GLY A 432 -7.45 -20.57 22.05
C GLY A 432 -8.82 -21.10 22.50
N GLN A 433 -9.19 -22.30 22.06
CA GLN A 433 -10.44 -22.96 22.46
C GLN A 433 -10.40 -23.54 23.88
N GLN A 434 -9.27 -24.13 24.29
CA GLN A 434 -9.14 -24.86 25.56
C GLN A 434 -8.77 -23.97 26.74
N GLN A 435 -7.87 -23.00 26.50
CA GLN A 435 -7.34 -22.12 27.54
C GLN A 435 -7.85 -20.69 27.35
N GLY A 436 -8.23 -20.29 26.15
CA GLY A 436 -8.85 -18.99 25.86
C GLY A 436 -8.05 -18.15 24.88
N CYS A 437 -8.74 -17.26 24.18
CA CYS A 437 -8.16 -16.30 23.24
C CYS A 437 -7.17 -15.33 23.90
N GLY A 438 -6.28 -14.73 23.11
CA GLY A 438 -5.30 -13.76 23.60
C GLY A 438 -4.18 -13.48 22.60
N ARG A 439 -3.29 -12.55 22.97
CA ARG A 439 -2.14 -12.15 22.16
C ARG A 439 -1.01 -13.17 22.27
N ALA A 440 -0.38 -13.46 21.15
CA ALA A 440 0.81 -14.29 21.06
C ALA A 440 2.02 -13.44 20.66
N MET A 441 3.11 -13.61 21.41
CA MET A 441 4.45 -13.18 21.05
C MET A 441 5.25 -14.40 20.61
N TRP A 442 5.91 -14.31 19.48
CA TRP A 442 6.65 -15.44 18.91
C TRP A 442 8.10 -15.05 18.69
N GLU A 443 8.99 -16.00 18.92
CA GLU A 443 10.42 -15.86 18.65
C GLU A 443 10.62 -15.65 17.14
N TYR A 444 11.35 -14.60 16.78
CA TYR A 444 11.75 -14.32 15.41
C TYR A 444 13.03 -15.07 15.04
N GLY A 445 13.10 -15.54 13.80
CA GLY A 445 14.34 -16.00 13.17
C GLY A 445 14.28 -15.85 11.65
N PRO A 446 15.39 -15.53 10.98
CA PRO A 446 15.41 -15.33 9.53
C PRO A 446 15.05 -16.61 8.75
N ASP A 447 15.30 -17.78 9.33
CA ASP A 447 14.98 -19.08 8.73
C ASP A 447 13.48 -19.41 8.74
N LEU A 448 12.65 -18.60 9.42
CA LEU A 448 11.18 -18.61 9.27
C LEU A 448 10.73 -18.27 7.85
N ASP A 449 11.59 -17.69 7.01
CA ASP A 449 11.30 -17.49 5.58
C ASP A 449 10.86 -18.79 4.89
N GLN A 450 11.35 -19.96 5.34
CA GLN A 450 10.92 -21.28 4.82
C GLN A 450 9.41 -21.56 4.99
N LEU A 451 8.76 -20.92 5.97
CA LEU A 451 7.30 -20.98 6.13
C LEU A 451 6.57 -20.22 5.01
N GLY A 452 7.27 -19.32 4.30
CA GLY A 452 6.81 -18.54 3.15
C GLY A 452 7.21 -17.06 3.24
N THR A 453 7.49 -16.56 4.45
CA THR A 453 8.04 -15.23 4.77
C THR A 453 8.48 -15.29 6.23
N PRO A 454 9.54 -14.57 6.65
CA PRO A 454 9.95 -14.55 8.06
C PRO A 454 8.87 -14.00 9.01
N MET A 455 7.83 -13.40 8.45
CA MET A 455 6.72 -12.75 9.13
C MET A 455 5.44 -13.60 9.13
N ALA A 456 5.52 -14.89 8.81
CA ALA A 456 4.34 -15.75 8.58
C ALA A 456 3.34 -15.79 9.76
N LEU A 457 3.84 -15.61 10.98
CA LEU A 457 3.02 -15.63 12.21
C LEU A 457 2.25 -14.32 12.46
N MET A 458 2.48 -13.27 11.67
CA MET A 458 1.56 -12.12 11.61
C MET A 458 0.14 -12.54 11.22
N LEU A 459 -0.03 -13.68 10.53
CA LEU A 459 -1.35 -14.21 10.14
C LEU A 459 -2.02 -15.10 11.19
N LEU A 460 -1.47 -15.24 12.41
CA LEU A 460 -2.16 -15.92 13.51
C LEU A 460 -3.64 -15.50 13.65
N PRO A 461 -3.99 -14.19 13.71
CA PRO A 461 -5.39 -13.76 13.82
C PRO A 461 -6.22 -14.23 12.62
N TYR A 462 -5.70 -14.03 11.40
CA TYR A 462 -6.36 -14.45 10.16
C TYR A 462 -6.72 -15.94 10.14
N TRP A 463 -5.84 -16.82 10.64
CA TRP A 463 -6.09 -18.26 10.63
C TRP A 463 -6.87 -18.78 11.84
N THR A 464 -6.91 -18.02 12.93
CA THR A 464 -7.57 -18.43 14.17
C THR A 464 -8.92 -17.76 14.40
N ASN A 465 -9.47 -17.09 13.37
CA ASN A 465 -10.68 -16.27 13.45
C ASN A 465 -10.58 -15.28 14.62
N ASP A 466 -9.50 -14.51 14.62
CA ASP A 466 -9.21 -13.40 15.53
C ASP A 466 -9.02 -13.78 17.01
N CYS A 467 -9.10 -15.08 17.33
CA CYS A 467 -8.91 -15.58 18.69
C CYS A 467 -7.46 -15.46 19.17
N ILE A 468 -6.49 -15.78 18.33
CA ILE A 468 -5.06 -15.62 18.65
C ILE A 468 -4.52 -14.43 17.88
N GLN A 469 -4.38 -13.30 18.56
CA GLN A 469 -3.77 -12.08 18.03
C GLN A 469 -2.24 -12.25 17.95
N SER A 470 -1.57 -11.46 17.12
CA SER A 470 -0.10 -11.45 17.01
C SER A 470 0.45 -10.13 17.54
N MET A 471 1.49 -10.19 18.36
CA MET A 471 2.20 -8.96 18.76
C MET A 471 2.99 -8.33 17.61
N GLU A 472 3.21 -9.08 16.54
CA GLU A 472 3.80 -8.59 15.30
C GLU A 472 2.78 -8.53 14.16
N GLY A 473 2.87 -7.51 13.32
CA GLY A 473 1.94 -7.26 12.22
C GLY A 473 2.54 -6.44 11.08
N LEU A 474 1.89 -6.40 9.94
CA LEU A 474 2.54 -5.82 8.75
C LEU A 474 2.72 -4.30 8.83
N PHE A 475 1.72 -3.58 9.33
CA PHE A 475 1.68 -2.12 9.26
C PHE A 475 2.39 -1.46 10.44
N PHE A 476 3.72 -1.58 10.46
CA PHE A 476 4.58 -1.01 11.50
C PHE A 476 4.25 0.44 11.86
N GLU A 477 4.11 1.29 10.83
CA GLU A 477 3.87 2.73 10.98
C GLU A 477 2.44 3.08 11.40
N SER A 478 1.52 2.10 11.37
CA SER A 478 0.12 2.30 11.74
C SER A 478 -0.16 2.08 13.23
N ALA A 479 0.73 1.42 13.97
CA ALA A 479 0.54 1.13 15.38
C ALA A 479 1.57 1.87 16.24
N ALA A 480 1.10 2.68 17.19
CA ALA A 480 1.96 3.38 18.14
C ALA A 480 2.67 2.43 19.14
N SER A 481 2.30 1.16 19.15
CA SER A 481 2.89 0.12 20.01
C SER A 481 3.99 -0.71 19.34
N THR A 482 4.21 -0.54 18.03
CA THR A 482 5.29 -1.20 17.27
C THR A 482 6.68 -1.12 17.91
N PRO A 483 7.13 0.03 18.48
CA PRO A 483 8.48 0.13 19.04
C PRO A 483 8.68 -0.82 20.23
N TYR A 484 7.66 -0.97 21.07
CA TYR A 484 7.72 -1.83 22.25
C TYR A 484 7.72 -3.31 21.85
N HIS A 485 6.95 -3.68 20.83
CA HIS A 485 7.05 -5.02 20.23
C HIS A 485 8.48 -5.36 19.81
N PHE A 486 9.19 -4.46 19.13
CA PHE A 486 10.56 -4.78 18.68
C PHE A 486 11.56 -4.86 19.84
N ILE A 487 11.34 -4.15 20.95
CA ILE A 487 12.13 -4.32 22.19
C ILE A 487 11.90 -5.75 22.72
N ASP A 488 10.64 -6.13 22.94
CA ASP A 488 10.26 -7.47 23.42
C ASP A 488 10.76 -8.57 22.46
N GLN A 489 10.70 -8.34 21.14
CA GLN A 489 11.18 -9.30 20.13
C GLN A 489 12.69 -9.55 20.28
N SER A 490 13.46 -8.50 20.59
CA SER A 490 14.90 -8.61 20.82
C SER A 490 15.22 -9.44 22.06
N GLU A 491 14.43 -9.27 23.12
CA GLU A 491 14.56 -10.01 24.38
C GLU A 491 14.12 -11.48 24.27
N LEU A 492 13.21 -11.77 23.33
CA LEU A 492 12.57 -13.09 23.18
C LEU A 492 13.06 -13.88 21.96
N SER A 493 14.10 -13.40 21.27
CA SER A 493 14.66 -14.06 20.08
C SER A 493 16.18 -14.12 20.11
N VAL A 494 16.76 -15.25 19.68
CA VAL A 494 18.23 -15.38 19.55
C VAL A 494 18.76 -14.50 18.41
N THR A 495 18.02 -14.40 17.31
CA THR A 495 18.39 -13.62 16.13
C THR A 495 17.23 -12.69 15.72
N PRO A 496 16.95 -11.63 16.49
CA PRO A 496 15.81 -10.74 16.25
C PRO A 496 15.97 -9.94 14.95
N SER A 497 14.86 -9.38 14.43
CA SER A 497 14.89 -8.59 13.19
C SER A 497 15.39 -7.17 13.41
N GLN A 498 15.08 -6.59 14.57
CA GLN A 498 15.43 -5.21 14.95
C GLN A 498 15.02 -4.19 13.86
N ALA A 499 13.86 -4.39 13.24
CA ALA A 499 13.48 -3.67 12.03
C ALA A 499 13.33 -2.14 12.22
N MET A 500 12.93 -1.68 13.41
CA MET A 500 12.87 -0.26 13.74
C MET A 500 14.22 0.25 14.28
N ARG A 501 14.74 1.35 13.75
CA ARG A 501 16.05 1.88 14.18
C ARG A 501 15.96 2.70 15.47
N ASN A 502 17.09 2.85 16.16
CA ASN A 502 17.28 3.73 17.33
C ASN A 502 16.43 3.34 18.55
N LEU A 503 16.22 2.04 18.77
CA LEU A 503 15.62 1.49 19.99
C LEU A 503 16.72 0.84 20.87
N PRO A 504 16.52 0.77 22.20
CA PRO A 504 17.47 0.18 23.13
C PRO A 504 17.40 -1.36 23.07
N TYR A 505 17.86 -1.95 21.96
CA TYR A 505 17.81 -3.41 21.81
C TYR A 505 18.81 -4.11 22.74
N GLY A 506 18.31 -5.05 23.53
CA GLY A 506 19.09 -5.99 24.33
C GLY A 506 19.32 -7.34 23.64
N PRO A 507 20.21 -8.19 24.19
CA PRO A 507 20.31 -9.60 23.80
C PRO A 507 19.09 -10.40 24.27
N LEU A 508 19.08 -11.70 23.97
CA LEU A 508 18.09 -12.64 24.52
C LEU A 508 18.09 -12.59 26.07
N ASP A 509 16.95 -12.19 26.63
CA ASP A 509 16.64 -12.16 28.06
C ASP A 509 15.14 -12.44 28.22
N VAL A 510 14.79 -13.73 28.30
CA VAL A 510 13.38 -14.15 28.38
C VAL A 510 12.72 -13.63 29.66
N ALA A 511 13.45 -13.44 30.75
CA ALA A 511 12.88 -12.92 32.00
C ALA A 511 12.49 -11.43 31.87
N ALA A 512 13.29 -10.62 31.16
CA ALA A 512 12.89 -9.27 30.77
C ALA A 512 11.68 -9.30 29.84
N GLY A 513 11.72 -10.14 28.80
CA GLY A 513 10.63 -10.30 27.84
C GLY A 513 9.31 -10.74 28.48
N VAL A 514 9.34 -11.62 29.49
CA VAL A 514 8.15 -12.04 30.26
C VAL A 514 7.51 -10.88 30.99
N ARG A 515 8.32 -10.03 31.64
CA ARG A 515 7.85 -8.84 32.35
C ARG A 515 7.23 -7.81 31.40
N HIS A 516 7.81 -7.62 30.21
CA HIS A 516 7.23 -6.79 29.15
C HIS A 516 5.94 -7.37 28.56
N MET A 517 5.91 -8.68 28.30
CA MET A 517 4.70 -9.40 27.89
C MET A 517 3.55 -9.23 28.91
N GLN A 518 3.85 -9.27 30.21
CA GLN A 518 2.87 -8.98 31.27
C GLN A 518 2.34 -7.54 31.18
N LEU A 519 3.20 -6.54 30.96
CA LEU A 519 2.77 -5.14 30.75
C LEU A 519 1.87 -4.96 29.53
N LEU A 520 2.16 -5.67 28.43
CA LEU A 520 1.40 -5.59 27.18
C LEU A 520 0.21 -6.56 27.13
N GLY A 521 -0.01 -7.37 28.16
CA GLY A 521 -1.13 -8.33 28.20
C GLY A 521 -0.99 -9.45 27.17
N VAL A 522 0.24 -9.89 26.92
CA VAL A 522 0.55 -11.01 26.02
C VAL A 522 0.34 -12.32 26.74
N ARG A 523 -0.56 -13.15 26.22
CA ARG A 523 -0.99 -14.38 26.86
C ARG A 523 -0.09 -15.57 26.55
N TYR A 524 0.43 -15.64 25.33
CA TYR A 524 1.20 -16.78 24.84
C TYR A 524 2.58 -16.35 24.35
N TYR A 525 3.62 -17.06 24.78
CA TYR A 525 4.96 -16.97 24.21
C TYR A 525 5.28 -18.23 23.41
N MET A 526 5.76 -18.08 22.18
CA MET A 526 6.11 -19.18 21.29
C MET A 526 7.61 -19.18 21.01
N ALA A 527 8.35 -20.13 21.58
CA ALA A 527 9.82 -20.24 21.44
C ALA A 527 10.22 -21.50 20.66
N PHE A 528 11.26 -21.40 19.83
CA PHE A 528 11.77 -22.53 19.06
C PHE A 528 13.27 -22.77 19.17
N SER A 529 14.07 -21.78 19.58
CA SER A 529 15.50 -21.97 19.78
C SER A 529 15.77 -22.67 21.13
N PRO A 530 16.78 -23.57 21.20
CA PRO A 530 17.14 -24.21 22.47
C PRO A 530 17.46 -23.22 23.59
N GLN A 531 18.08 -22.09 23.26
CA GLN A 531 18.46 -21.05 24.22
C GLN A 531 17.22 -20.36 24.81
N ALA A 532 16.29 -19.90 23.97
CA ALA A 532 15.06 -19.27 24.43
C ALA A 532 14.19 -20.26 25.22
N GLN A 533 14.10 -21.51 24.77
CA GLN A 533 13.37 -22.56 25.48
C GLN A 533 13.96 -22.89 26.84
N ALA A 534 15.29 -22.90 26.98
CA ALA A 534 15.95 -23.14 28.25
C ALA A 534 15.68 -22.02 29.26
N GLN A 535 15.75 -20.75 28.84
CA GLN A 535 15.39 -19.63 29.71
C GLN A 535 13.89 -19.64 30.04
N ALA A 536 13.03 -19.91 29.05
CA ALA A 536 11.58 -19.97 29.26
C ALA A 536 11.15 -21.10 30.22
N ALA A 537 11.83 -22.24 30.19
CA ALA A 537 11.56 -23.35 31.11
C ALA A 537 12.03 -23.07 32.55
N ALA A 538 12.98 -22.14 32.74
CA ALA A 538 13.47 -21.74 34.06
C ALA A 538 12.65 -20.59 34.68
N ASP A 539 11.83 -19.89 33.90
CA ASP A 539 11.04 -18.76 34.35
C ASP A 539 9.75 -19.22 35.06
N PRO A 540 9.50 -18.82 36.33
CA PRO A 540 8.34 -19.27 37.10
C PRO A 540 7.01 -18.68 36.64
N ASP A 541 7.03 -17.59 35.86
CA ASP A 541 5.85 -16.93 35.31
C ASP A 541 5.43 -17.52 33.95
N LEU A 542 6.21 -18.46 33.42
CA LEU A 542 5.86 -19.23 32.24
C LEU A 542 5.38 -20.63 32.61
N SER A 543 4.39 -21.11 31.87
CA SER A 543 3.91 -22.49 32.00
C SER A 543 3.78 -23.10 30.62
N LEU A 544 4.50 -24.18 30.34
CA LEU A 544 4.43 -24.88 29.06
C LEU A 544 3.02 -25.46 28.89
N VAL A 545 2.32 -25.03 27.83
CA VAL A 545 0.92 -25.43 27.57
C VAL A 545 0.75 -26.23 26.30
N ALA A 546 1.68 -26.13 25.36
CA ALA A 546 1.70 -27.00 24.18
C ALA A 546 3.09 -27.06 23.54
N THR A 547 3.26 -28.04 22.67
CA THR A 547 4.39 -28.14 21.75
C THR A 547 3.90 -28.41 20.32
N SER A 548 4.72 -28.05 19.33
CA SER A 548 4.49 -28.39 17.92
C SER A 548 5.81 -28.78 17.26
N GLY A 549 5.93 -30.05 16.87
CA GLY A 549 7.13 -30.61 16.27
C GLY A 549 7.50 -31.97 16.86
N PRO A 550 8.69 -32.50 16.53
CA PRO A 550 9.76 -31.83 15.78
C PRO A 550 9.47 -31.69 14.27
N TRP A 551 10.09 -30.69 13.64
CA TRP A 551 10.00 -30.39 12.20
C TRP A 551 11.40 -30.25 11.59
N PRO A 552 11.67 -30.82 10.40
CA PRO A 552 12.92 -30.57 9.70
C PRO A 552 12.97 -29.12 9.20
N VAL A 553 14.00 -28.37 9.58
CA VAL A 553 14.24 -26.97 9.16
C VAL A 553 15.66 -26.84 8.65
N THR A 554 15.84 -26.19 7.50
CA THR A 554 17.17 -25.90 6.97
C THR A 554 17.74 -24.66 7.66
N SER A 555 18.86 -24.80 8.35
CA SER A 555 19.61 -23.69 8.93
C SER A 555 21.03 -23.69 8.34
N GLY A 556 21.30 -22.70 7.49
CA GLY A 556 22.51 -22.69 6.66
C GLY A 556 22.56 -23.90 5.73
N SER A 557 23.61 -24.72 5.86
CA SER A 557 23.79 -25.97 5.09
C SER A 557 23.30 -27.22 5.83
N THR A 558 22.71 -27.07 7.01
CA THR A 558 22.32 -28.19 7.88
C THR A 558 20.81 -28.28 8.04
N VAL A 559 20.28 -29.50 8.22
CA VAL A 559 18.88 -29.72 8.58
C VAL A 559 18.81 -30.04 10.07
N ILE A 560 18.10 -29.21 10.82
CA ILE A 560 17.87 -29.36 12.26
C ILE A 560 16.42 -29.79 12.52
N GLN A 561 16.17 -30.40 13.68
CA GLN A 561 14.82 -30.69 14.15
C GLN A 561 14.34 -29.57 15.08
N ARG A 562 13.37 -28.78 14.61
CA ARG A 562 12.78 -27.68 15.37
C ARG A 562 11.50 -28.14 16.07
N THR A 563 11.41 -27.90 17.37
CA THR A 563 10.15 -27.99 18.11
C THR A 563 9.79 -26.60 18.59
N TRP A 564 8.53 -26.19 18.42
CA TRP A 564 7.98 -25.00 19.06
C TRP A 564 7.44 -25.37 20.44
N ASN A 565 7.83 -24.63 21.45
CA ASN A 565 7.27 -24.68 22.80
C ASN A 565 6.40 -23.43 23.00
N ILE A 566 5.14 -23.64 23.40
CA ILE A 566 4.17 -22.57 23.64
C ILE A 566 3.93 -22.49 25.14
N TYR A 567 4.21 -21.33 25.71
CA TYR A 567 4.06 -21.04 27.13
C TYR A 567 2.89 -20.08 27.35
N ALA A 568 2.10 -20.32 28.40
CA ALA A 568 1.17 -19.33 28.92
C ALA A 568 1.92 -18.39 29.88
N VAL A 569 1.70 -17.08 29.73
CA VAL A 569 2.29 -16.03 30.56
C VAL A 569 1.37 -15.71 31.72
N ARG A 570 1.85 -15.90 32.96
CA ARG A 570 1.10 -15.53 34.17
C ARG A 570 1.09 -14.01 34.34
N GLY A 571 0.03 -13.45 34.94
CA GLY A 571 -0.07 -12.00 35.19
C GLY A 571 -0.39 -11.13 33.97
N ALA A 572 -0.70 -11.73 32.81
CA ALA A 572 -0.90 -11.02 31.56
C ALA A 572 -2.37 -10.65 31.25
N ALA A 573 -3.21 -10.40 32.26
CA ALA A 573 -4.60 -9.97 32.03
C ALA A 573 -4.65 -8.66 31.23
N GLU A 574 -5.54 -8.57 30.23
CA GLU A 574 -5.68 -7.41 29.32
C GLU A 574 -6.17 -6.15 30.05
N VAL A 575 -6.93 -6.32 31.13
CA VAL A 575 -7.34 -5.23 32.03
C VAL A 575 -6.86 -5.57 33.43
N ALA A 576 -6.18 -4.62 34.07
CA ALA A 576 -5.56 -4.81 35.38
C ALA A 576 -5.77 -3.58 36.27
N PRO A 577 -5.96 -3.76 37.60
CA PRO A 577 -6.02 -2.64 38.51
C PRO A 577 -4.65 -1.97 38.65
N LEU A 578 -4.64 -0.68 38.99
CA LEU A 578 -3.43 0.01 39.41
C LEU A 578 -3.38 0.12 40.93
N SER A 579 -2.16 0.04 41.48
CA SER A 579 -1.87 0.28 42.90
C SER A 579 -1.39 1.71 43.18
N GLU A 580 -0.99 2.44 42.13
CA GLU A 580 -0.53 3.81 42.21
C GLU A 580 -1.35 4.73 41.29
N GLN A 581 -1.52 5.98 41.71
CA GLN A 581 -2.12 7.00 40.85
C GLN A 581 -1.17 7.34 39.68
N PRO A 582 -1.68 7.36 38.43
CA PRO A 582 -0.88 7.82 37.30
C PRO A 582 -0.43 9.27 37.45
N VAL A 583 0.67 9.62 36.78
CA VAL A 583 1.24 10.97 36.78
C VAL A 583 1.22 11.54 35.37
N VAL A 584 0.82 12.80 35.22
CA VAL A 584 0.75 13.48 33.91
C VAL A 584 2.11 14.06 33.56
N MET A 585 2.62 13.70 32.39
CA MET A 585 3.84 14.29 31.83
C MET A 585 3.57 15.70 31.30
N THR A 586 4.45 16.62 31.65
CA THR A 586 4.53 17.99 31.13
C THR A 586 5.75 18.13 30.23
N GLY A 587 5.68 19.03 29.25
CA GLY A 587 6.76 19.22 28.28
C GLY A 587 6.92 18.11 27.23
N VAL A 588 6.00 17.15 27.18
CA VAL A 588 5.97 16.04 26.22
C VAL A 588 4.73 16.19 25.34
N ALA A 589 4.88 16.21 24.02
CA ALA A 589 3.73 16.20 23.12
C ALA A 589 2.96 14.88 23.23
N LYS A 590 1.65 14.91 23.01
CA LYS A 590 0.75 13.74 23.16
C LYS A 590 1.03 12.59 22.18
N GLY A 591 1.95 12.77 21.24
CA GLY A 591 2.36 11.79 20.23
C GLY A 591 3.70 12.17 19.59
N GLY A 592 4.08 11.42 18.56
CA GLY A 592 5.32 11.60 17.82
C GLY A 592 6.57 11.26 18.65
N LYS A 593 7.71 11.80 18.20
CA LYS A 593 9.04 11.45 18.73
C LYS A 593 9.23 11.80 20.22
N SER A 594 8.67 12.91 20.70
CA SER A 594 8.78 13.28 22.11
C SER A 594 8.07 12.29 23.03
N TRP A 595 6.87 11.83 22.64
CA TRP A 595 6.16 10.79 23.37
C TRP A 595 6.95 9.49 23.35
N LEU A 596 7.39 9.07 22.16
CA LEU A 596 8.16 7.84 21.99
C LEU A 596 9.40 7.81 22.89
N ASN A 597 10.20 8.87 22.88
CA ASN A 597 11.41 8.95 23.70
C ASN A 597 11.11 8.82 25.21
N ALA A 598 10.08 9.53 25.70
CA ALA A 598 9.71 9.47 27.11
C ALA A 598 9.14 8.10 27.50
N ALA A 599 8.31 7.52 26.64
CA ALA A 599 7.68 6.23 26.88
C ALA A 599 8.68 5.07 26.78
N VAL A 600 9.62 5.08 25.82
CA VAL A 600 10.71 4.09 25.72
C VAL A 600 11.63 4.17 26.94
N SER A 601 12.00 5.38 27.39
CA SER A 601 12.81 5.55 28.60
C SER A 601 12.11 5.00 29.87
N TRP A 602 10.78 5.04 29.92
CA TRP A 602 10.02 4.41 31.00
C TRP A 602 9.90 2.89 30.80
N TYR A 603 9.70 2.45 29.56
CA TYR A 603 9.52 1.03 29.21
C TYR A 603 10.77 0.22 29.53
N ASP A 604 11.94 0.73 29.17
CA ASP A 604 13.26 0.10 29.34
C ASP A 604 13.72 -0.02 30.80
N ASP A 605 13.01 0.60 31.76
CA ASP A 605 13.39 0.62 33.17
C ASP A 605 12.27 0.05 34.08
N PRO A 606 12.35 -1.25 34.44
CA PRO A 606 11.36 -1.91 35.29
C PRO A 606 11.16 -1.26 36.65
N SER A 607 12.14 -0.50 37.18
CA SER A 607 12.01 0.17 38.47
C SER A 607 10.97 1.30 38.46
N ARG A 608 10.58 1.77 37.27
CA ARG A 608 9.67 2.90 37.07
C ARG A 608 8.23 2.49 36.76
N TRP A 609 7.97 1.19 36.57
CA TRP A 609 6.66 0.72 36.10
C TRP A 609 5.54 0.80 37.12
N ASN A 610 5.88 1.00 38.40
CA ASN A 610 4.90 1.18 39.47
C ASN A 610 4.00 2.40 39.23
N VAL A 611 4.49 3.45 38.55
CA VAL A 611 3.75 4.67 38.26
C VAL A 611 3.59 4.84 36.75
N MET A 612 2.35 4.79 36.28
CA MET A 612 2.02 5.01 34.87
C MET A 612 2.18 6.48 34.48
N LEU A 613 2.96 6.75 33.43
CA LEU A 613 3.15 8.09 32.88
C LEU A 613 2.09 8.41 31.82
N ALA A 614 1.28 9.45 32.06
CA ALA A 614 0.12 9.80 31.25
C ALA A 614 0.35 11.04 30.36
N ALA A 615 -0.24 11.04 29.16
CA ALA A 615 -0.24 12.21 28.25
C ALA A 615 -1.14 13.35 28.74
N SER A 616 -2.13 12.99 29.54
CA SER A 616 -3.15 13.89 30.11
C SER A 616 -3.88 13.12 31.20
N GLY A 617 -4.61 13.84 32.06
CA GLY A 617 -5.40 13.20 33.09
C GLY A 617 -6.15 14.21 33.95
N PRO A 618 -6.98 13.73 34.88
CA PRO A 618 -7.69 14.55 35.86
C PRO A 618 -6.76 15.52 36.60
N SER A 619 -7.27 16.68 37.01
CA SER A 619 -6.48 17.75 37.65
C SER A 619 -5.77 17.31 38.93
N GLN A 620 -6.31 16.33 39.64
CA GLN A 620 -5.76 15.78 40.89
C GLN A 620 -4.54 14.87 40.72
N TRP A 621 -4.25 14.36 39.52
CA TRP A 621 -3.02 13.58 39.31
C TRP A 621 -1.81 14.51 39.41
N ALA A 622 -0.66 14.01 39.88
CA ALA A 622 0.55 14.83 39.87
C ALA A 622 0.95 15.20 38.43
N ARG A 623 1.62 16.34 38.26
CA ARG A 623 2.18 16.79 36.98
C ARG A 623 3.70 16.89 37.15
N VAL A 624 4.45 16.14 36.36
CA VAL A 624 5.92 16.13 36.40
C VAL A 624 6.49 16.37 35.00
N ARG A 625 7.78 16.74 34.91
CA ARG A 625 8.45 16.77 33.60
C ARG A 625 8.57 15.35 33.09
N GLY A 626 8.36 15.11 31.80
CA GLY A 626 8.47 13.74 31.25
C GLY A 626 9.85 13.10 31.39
N SER A 627 10.89 13.89 31.63
CA SER A 627 12.25 13.42 31.90
C SER A 627 12.53 13.11 33.39
N ASP A 628 11.54 13.27 34.27
CA ASP A 628 11.72 13.00 35.69
C ASP A 628 11.93 11.50 35.92
N PRO A 629 13.08 11.06 36.46
CA PRO A 629 13.34 9.65 36.72
C PRO A 629 12.47 9.11 37.86
N ASN A 630 12.06 9.97 38.81
CA ASN A 630 11.44 9.57 40.07
C ASN A 630 10.09 10.29 40.27
N PRO A 631 9.06 9.93 39.48
CA PRO A 631 7.73 10.53 39.65
C PRO A 631 7.17 10.25 41.05
N PRO A 632 6.38 11.18 41.62
CA PRO A 632 5.79 10.99 42.94
C PRO A 632 4.82 9.80 42.92
N THR A 633 4.91 8.96 43.93
CA THR A 633 4.00 7.84 44.17
C THR A 633 2.82 8.29 45.03
N LYS A 634 1.63 7.77 44.74
CA LYS A 634 0.45 7.96 45.56
C LYS A 634 -0.41 6.72 45.45
N ALA A 635 -0.36 5.90 46.50
CA ALA A 635 -1.09 4.66 46.55
C ALA A 635 -2.59 4.88 46.35
N VAL A 636 -3.21 3.95 45.63
CA VAL A 636 -4.65 3.85 45.43
C VAL A 636 -5.09 2.43 45.79
N ALA A 637 -6.31 2.27 46.31
CA ALA A 637 -6.85 0.95 46.58
C ALA A 637 -7.11 0.21 45.24
N PRO A 638 -6.42 -0.91 44.95
CA PRO A 638 -6.64 -1.66 43.73
C PRO A 638 -8.08 -2.18 43.69
N VAL A 639 -8.71 -2.11 42.52
CA VAL A 639 -10.05 -2.71 42.29
C VAL A 639 -9.92 -4.16 41.90
N GLN A 640 -10.95 -4.97 42.16
CA GLN A 640 -11.07 -6.28 41.53
C GLN A 640 -11.69 -6.10 40.15
N VAL A 641 -10.99 -6.55 39.12
CA VAL A 641 -11.48 -6.55 37.74
C VAL A 641 -11.98 -7.94 37.39
N SER A 642 -13.17 -8.02 36.81
CA SER A 642 -13.75 -9.28 36.33
C SER A 642 -14.51 -9.07 35.02
N GLY A 643 -15.01 -10.15 34.42
CA GLY A 643 -15.90 -10.05 33.25
C GLY A 643 -15.28 -9.42 32.01
N ILE A 644 -13.94 -9.46 31.86
CA ILE A 644 -13.23 -8.86 30.73
C ILE A 644 -13.70 -9.52 29.42
N LYS A 645 -14.23 -8.69 28.51
CA LYS A 645 -14.63 -9.08 27.16
C LYS A 645 -14.08 -8.07 26.17
N THR A 646 -13.43 -8.57 25.14
CA THR A 646 -12.85 -7.78 24.05
C THR A 646 -13.42 -8.28 22.72
N THR A 647 -13.87 -7.34 21.91
CA THR A 647 -14.27 -7.53 20.51
C THR A 647 -13.48 -6.55 19.64
N ASP A 648 -13.77 -6.50 18.34
CA ASP A 648 -12.98 -5.71 17.38
C ASP A 648 -13.01 -4.20 17.64
N ASP A 649 -14.07 -3.67 18.24
CA ASP A 649 -14.20 -2.24 18.52
C ASP A 649 -14.63 -1.92 19.96
N ARG A 650 -14.65 -2.92 20.85
CA ARG A 650 -15.11 -2.75 22.23
C ARG A 650 -14.31 -3.56 23.23
N ILE A 651 -14.06 -2.96 24.38
CA ILE A 651 -13.55 -3.63 25.58
C ILE A 651 -14.54 -3.34 26.71
N SER A 652 -14.91 -4.35 27.48
CA SER A 652 -15.79 -4.19 28.63
C SER A 652 -15.33 -5.06 29.78
N PHE A 653 -15.57 -4.59 31.01
CA PHE A 653 -15.19 -5.28 32.23
C PHE A 653 -16.01 -4.73 33.41
N ASP A 654 -16.05 -5.49 34.48
CA ASP A 654 -16.71 -5.13 35.73
C ASP A 654 -15.68 -4.84 36.83
N VAL A 655 -16.03 -3.91 37.72
CA VAL A 655 -15.25 -3.55 38.91
C VAL A 655 -16.09 -3.64 40.17
N ASP A 656 -15.47 -4.09 41.26
CA ASP A 656 -16.09 -4.16 42.58
C ASP A 656 -16.30 -2.78 43.23
N GLN A 657 -15.47 -1.80 42.88
CA GLN A 657 -15.58 -0.42 43.37
C GLN A 657 -15.20 0.61 42.30
N THR A 658 -15.78 1.81 42.40
CA THR A 658 -15.53 2.93 41.48
C THR A 658 -14.47 3.89 42.01
N GLY A 659 -13.94 4.76 41.16
CA GLY A 659 -13.05 5.86 41.56
C GLY A 659 -11.56 5.54 41.59
N SER A 660 -11.18 4.27 41.60
CA SER A 660 -9.78 3.82 41.48
C SER A 660 -9.38 3.57 40.02
N PRO A 661 -8.17 3.96 39.58
CA PRO A 661 -7.76 3.83 38.20
C PRO A 661 -7.51 2.38 37.78
N VAL A 662 -7.89 2.06 36.55
CA VAL A 662 -7.74 0.73 35.92
C VAL A 662 -6.95 0.87 34.62
N LEU A 663 -5.96 0.01 34.44
CA LEU A 663 -5.16 -0.09 33.21
C LEU A 663 -5.85 -1.03 32.22
N VAL A 664 -6.00 -0.55 30.99
CA VAL A 664 -6.42 -1.32 29.82
C VAL A 664 -5.22 -1.43 28.90
N LYS A 665 -4.71 -2.65 28.72
CA LYS A 665 -3.48 -2.96 27.98
C LYS A 665 -3.68 -3.01 26.46
N THR A 666 -4.82 -2.54 25.96
CA THR A 666 -5.04 -2.28 24.53
C THR A 666 -4.40 -0.98 24.11
N SER A 667 -3.81 -0.97 22.92
CA SER A 667 -3.16 0.19 22.35
C SER A 667 -4.08 1.42 22.33
N TYR A 668 -3.56 2.55 22.80
CA TYR A 668 -4.29 3.82 22.77
C TYR A 668 -4.37 4.38 21.35
N PHE A 669 -5.53 4.97 21.06
CA PHE A 669 -5.79 5.81 19.92
C PHE A 669 -6.90 6.81 20.28
N PRO A 670 -6.94 8.04 19.72
CA PRO A 670 -7.87 9.09 20.15
C PRO A 670 -9.37 8.79 19.92
N ASN A 671 -9.71 7.70 19.23
CA ASN A 671 -11.09 7.31 18.92
C ASN A 671 -11.77 6.52 20.04
N TRP A 672 -11.02 6.04 21.03
CA TRP A 672 -11.57 5.32 22.17
C TRP A 672 -12.40 6.24 23.06
N GLN A 673 -13.61 5.80 23.36
CA GLN A 673 -14.58 6.52 24.18
C GLN A 673 -15.05 5.61 25.31
N ALA A 674 -15.00 6.09 26.55
CA ALA A 674 -15.43 5.33 27.71
C ALA A 674 -16.89 5.65 28.10
N THR A 675 -17.63 4.62 28.48
CA THR A 675 -18.94 4.69 29.16
C THR A 675 -18.82 3.99 30.50
N GLY A 676 -19.40 4.57 31.57
CA GLY A 676 -19.24 4.06 32.94
C GLY A 676 -17.85 4.35 33.55
N ALA A 677 -17.04 5.18 32.90
CA ALA A 677 -15.75 5.64 33.41
C ALA A 677 -15.36 7.01 32.85
N ASN A 678 -14.50 7.72 33.57
CA ASN A 678 -13.77 8.88 33.05
C ASN A 678 -12.52 8.42 32.27
N GLY A 679 -12.16 9.14 31.21
CA GLY A 679 -11.08 8.78 30.29
C GLY A 679 -11.61 8.33 28.93
N PRO A 680 -10.88 7.48 28.18
CA PRO A 680 -9.56 6.92 28.49
C PRO A 680 -8.42 7.91 28.27
N TRP A 681 -7.39 7.84 29.11
CA TRP A 681 -6.15 8.62 28.95
C TRP A 681 -5.02 7.73 28.47
N ARG A 682 -4.26 8.21 27.49
CA ARG A 682 -3.03 7.55 27.03
C ARG A 682 -1.99 7.52 28.14
N VAL A 683 -1.44 6.34 28.41
CA VAL A 683 -0.30 6.14 29.31
C VAL A 683 0.83 5.38 28.61
N ALA A 684 2.05 5.48 29.15
CA ALA A 684 3.19 4.69 28.69
C ALA A 684 2.89 3.18 28.84
N PRO A 685 3.40 2.33 27.92
CA PRO A 685 4.14 2.70 26.72
C PRO A 685 3.23 3.24 25.59
N ASN A 686 2.02 2.70 25.44
CA ASN A 686 0.95 3.23 24.61
C ASN A 686 -0.40 2.61 25.01
N LEU A 687 -0.68 2.56 26.30
CA LEU A 687 -1.87 1.91 26.87
C LEU A 687 -2.90 2.94 27.30
N MET A 688 -3.98 2.48 27.92
CA MET A 688 -5.06 3.34 28.39
C MET A 688 -5.30 3.19 29.87
N VAL A 689 -5.56 4.30 30.55
CA VAL A 689 -6.14 4.28 31.91
C VAL A 689 -7.54 4.89 31.88
N VAL A 690 -8.45 4.27 32.62
CA VAL A 690 -9.78 4.80 32.92
C VAL A 690 -10.01 4.83 34.43
N ILE A 691 -10.89 5.72 34.89
CA ILE A 691 -11.37 5.73 36.28
C ILE A 691 -12.86 5.37 36.25
N PRO A 692 -13.27 4.18 36.71
CA PRO A 692 -14.66 3.75 36.73
C PRO A 692 -15.53 4.73 37.52
N THR A 693 -16.69 5.06 36.95
CA THR A 693 -17.79 5.81 37.59
C THR A 693 -19.04 4.95 37.74
N SER A 694 -18.99 3.71 37.25
CA SER A 694 -19.98 2.65 37.36
C SER A 694 -19.26 1.31 37.58
N HIS A 695 -19.96 0.31 38.12
CA HIS A 695 -19.44 -1.05 38.26
C HIS A 695 -19.22 -1.74 36.91
N HIS A 696 -19.91 -1.32 35.86
CA HIS A 696 -19.70 -1.81 34.50
C HIS A 696 -19.05 -0.73 33.64
N VAL A 697 -17.90 -1.04 33.05
CA VAL A 697 -17.13 -0.13 32.20
C VAL A 697 -17.09 -0.68 30.78
N SER A 698 -17.27 0.20 29.79
CA SER A 698 -17.08 -0.15 28.38
C SER A 698 -16.31 0.95 27.65
N LEU A 699 -15.25 0.57 26.94
CA LEU A 699 -14.54 1.40 25.98
C LEU A 699 -14.96 0.98 24.58
N HIS A 700 -15.35 1.94 23.74
CA HIS A 700 -15.74 1.71 22.35
C HIS A 700 -14.92 2.58 21.41
N TYR A 701 -14.43 1.99 20.33
CA TYR A 701 -13.73 2.70 19.26
C TYR A 701 -14.74 3.26 18.26
N GLY A 702 -14.96 4.58 18.34
CA GLY A 702 -16.03 5.26 17.62
C GLY A 702 -15.56 6.37 16.68
N PHE A 703 -16.54 6.97 15.98
CA PHE A 703 -16.34 8.19 15.21
C PHE A 703 -16.06 9.38 16.12
N THR A 704 -15.22 10.29 15.63
CA THR A 704 -14.86 11.57 16.25
C THR A 704 -15.31 12.73 15.35
N PRO A 705 -15.36 13.97 15.84
CA PRO A 705 -15.67 15.14 15.01
C PRO A 705 -14.74 15.30 13.78
N VAL A 706 -13.50 14.84 13.87
CA VAL A 706 -12.53 14.83 12.76
C VAL A 706 -13.00 13.92 11.63
N ASP A 707 -13.56 12.75 11.97
CA ASP A 707 -14.12 11.83 10.97
C ASP A 707 -15.37 12.44 10.31
N GLY A 708 -16.22 13.09 11.10
CA GLY A 708 -17.40 13.82 10.58
C GLY A 708 -17.01 14.92 9.58
N LEU A 709 -15.99 15.72 9.90
CA LEU A 709 -15.42 16.71 8.97
C LEU A 709 -14.89 16.04 7.69
N GLY A 710 -14.20 14.91 7.81
CA GLY A 710 -13.71 14.12 6.68
C GLY A 710 -14.82 13.73 5.71
N TRP A 711 -15.91 13.17 6.23
CA TRP A 711 -17.09 12.80 5.45
C TRP A 711 -17.82 14.00 4.84
N ALA A 712 -17.94 15.11 5.57
CA ALA A 712 -18.55 16.34 5.05
C ALA A 712 -17.76 16.90 3.86
N VAL A 713 -16.43 16.94 3.94
CA VAL A 713 -15.56 17.36 2.84
C VAL A 713 -15.66 16.40 1.65
N THR A 714 -15.77 15.10 1.92
CA THR A 714 -15.99 14.07 0.89
C THR A 714 -17.29 14.29 0.13
N ALA A 715 -18.39 14.52 0.84
CA ALA A 715 -19.68 14.83 0.24
C ALA A 715 -19.59 16.10 -0.64
N GLY A 716 -18.92 17.14 -0.15
CA GLY A 716 -18.65 18.35 -0.94
C GLY A 716 -17.83 18.08 -2.21
N GLY A 717 -16.81 17.22 -2.14
CA GLY A 717 -16.00 16.79 -3.28
C GLY A 717 -16.82 16.02 -4.32
N LEU A 718 -17.67 15.09 -3.89
CA LEU A 718 -18.57 14.34 -4.75
C LEU A 718 -19.60 15.25 -5.44
N LEU A 719 -20.20 16.18 -4.71
CA LEU A 719 -21.11 17.19 -5.26
C LEU A 719 -20.41 18.10 -6.27
N ALA A 720 -19.16 18.50 -6.01
CA ALA A 720 -18.36 19.29 -6.95
C ALA A 720 -18.10 18.51 -8.25
N VAL A 721 -17.79 17.22 -8.17
CA VAL A 721 -17.61 16.36 -9.34
C VAL A 721 -18.90 16.18 -10.12
N ALA A 722 -20.03 15.90 -9.44
CA ALA A 722 -21.34 15.79 -10.06
C ALA A 722 -21.73 17.09 -10.80
N TRP A 723 -21.50 18.24 -10.16
CA TRP A 723 -21.73 19.55 -10.78
C TRP A 723 -20.81 19.80 -11.98
N MET A 724 -19.53 19.40 -11.91
CA MET A 724 -18.61 19.51 -13.04
C MET A 724 -19.00 18.59 -14.21
N ALA A 725 -19.63 17.44 -13.94
CA ALA A 725 -20.14 16.52 -14.94
C ALA A 725 -21.44 17.02 -15.59
N GLY A 726 -22.33 17.64 -14.80
CA GLY A 726 -23.65 18.12 -15.25
C GLY A 726 -23.64 19.45 -16.02
N ARG A 727 -22.51 20.17 -16.08
CA ARG A 727 -22.44 21.44 -16.83
C ARG A 727 -22.42 21.18 -18.34
N PRO A 728 -23.41 21.71 -19.12
CA PRO A 728 -23.38 21.61 -20.56
C PRO A 728 -22.10 22.23 -21.11
N LEU A 729 -21.52 21.58 -22.11
CA LEU A 729 -20.35 22.07 -22.82
C LEU A 729 -20.70 23.43 -23.42
N VAL A 730 -20.12 24.51 -22.90
CA VAL A 730 -20.16 25.80 -23.60
C VAL A 730 -19.28 25.67 -24.84
N THR A 731 -19.86 25.20 -25.95
CA THR A 731 -19.30 25.31 -27.29
C THR A 731 -19.37 26.77 -27.70
N ARG A 732 -18.37 27.56 -27.32
CA ARG A 732 -18.17 28.87 -27.96
C ARG A 732 -17.41 28.62 -29.25
N GLY A 733 -18.12 28.79 -30.37
CA GLY A 733 -17.57 28.72 -31.73
C GLY A 733 -16.39 29.68 -31.91
N PRO A 734 -15.57 29.48 -32.95
CA PRO A 734 -14.42 30.33 -33.21
C PRO A 734 -14.88 31.79 -33.26
N ARG A 735 -14.24 32.65 -32.47
CA ARG A 735 -14.40 34.10 -32.59
C ARG A 735 -14.09 34.47 -34.03
N ARG A 736 -15.13 34.76 -34.83
CA ARG A 736 -14.98 35.46 -36.11
C ARG A 736 -14.30 36.78 -35.79
N GLY A 737 -13.02 36.88 -36.12
CA GLY A 737 -12.32 38.15 -36.17
C GLY A 737 -13.07 39.08 -37.13
N ARG A 738 -13.41 40.27 -36.65
CA ARG A 738 -13.92 41.36 -37.48
C ARG A 738 -12.84 41.75 -38.49
N GLY A 739 -13.17 41.60 -39.78
CA GLY A 739 -12.85 42.53 -40.86
C GLY A 739 -11.39 42.72 -41.27
N VAL A 740 -10.97 42.02 -42.33
CA VAL A 740 -10.24 42.59 -43.48
C VAL A 740 -10.77 41.92 -44.75
N ARG A 741 -10.99 42.71 -45.80
CA ARG A 741 -11.56 42.32 -47.11
C ARG A 741 -10.60 41.45 -47.95
N ARG A 742 -11.20 40.49 -48.70
CA ARG A 742 -10.97 40.05 -50.11
C ARG A 742 -9.57 40.31 -50.73
N ASP A 743 -8.87 39.36 -51.35
CA ASP A 743 -9.28 38.42 -52.43
C ASP A 743 -8.39 37.15 -52.55
N GLU A 744 -8.83 36.26 -53.46
CA GLU A 744 -8.18 35.09 -54.11
C GLU A 744 -8.43 33.67 -53.54
N GLU A 745 -9.27 32.95 -54.30
CA GLU A 745 -9.51 31.51 -54.26
C GLU A 745 -8.33 30.72 -54.86
N VAL A 746 -7.87 29.69 -54.15
CA VAL A 746 -7.18 28.52 -54.72
C VAL A 746 -7.80 27.26 -54.12
N PRO A 747 -8.29 26.28 -54.91
CA PRO A 747 -8.95 25.11 -54.38
C PRO A 747 -7.98 23.95 -54.11
N GLY A 748 -8.16 23.29 -52.95
CA GLY A 748 -7.93 21.84 -52.81
C GLY A 748 -6.83 21.39 -51.84
N GLU A 749 -7.21 21.07 -50.60
CA GLU A 749 -6.67 19.92 -49.88
C GLU A 749 -7.64 19.49 -48.76
N GLY A 750 -8.17 18.28 -48.84
CA GLY A 750 -9.16 17.74 -47.91
C GLY A 750 -8.55 17.38 -46.56
N ASP A 751 -8.95 18.11 -45.51
CA ASP A 751 -8.52 17.86 -44.13
C ASP A 751 -9.26 16.64 -43.51
N GLY A 752 -8.49 15.58 -43.24
CA GLY A 752 -8.91 14.37 -42.54
C GLY A 752 -8.85 14.45 -41.01
N ARG A 753 -8.73 15.63 -40.38
CA ARG A 753 -8.54 15.75 -38.91
C ARG A 753 -9.80 15.73 -38.05
N GLY A 754 -10.99 15.63 -38.63
CA GLY A 754 -12.26 15.76 -37.88
C GLY A 754 -12.91 14.47 -37.37
N ARG A 755 -12.49 13.27 -37.80
CA ARG A 755 -13.39 12.09 -37.77
C ARG A 755 -13.11 11.02 -36.70
N ASP A 756 -11.95 11.05 -36.02
CA ASP A 756 -11.61 10.07 -34.95
C ASP A 756 -12.08 10.52 -33.54
N ALA A 757 -12.55 11.75 -33.38
CA ALA A 757 -12.98 12.28 -32.07
C ALA A 757 -14.37 11.78 -31.62
N THR A 758 -15.23 11.43 -32.59
CA THR A 758 -16.64 11.06 -32.38
C THR A 758 -16.82 9.61 -31.92
N GLU A 759 -15.94 8.69 -32.30
CA GLU A 759 -16.03 7.27 -31.90
C GLU A 759 -15.66 7.06 -30.42
N LEU A 760 -14.72 7.85 -29.89
CA LEU A 760 -14.36 7.83 -28.46
C LEU A 760 -15.44 8.50 -27.58
N GLU A 761 -16.10 9.55 -28.08
CA GLU A 761 -17.26 10.18 -27.42
C GLU A 761 -18.42 9.18 -27.28
N THR A 762 -18.61 8.31 -28.28
CA THR A 762 -19.65 7.27 -28.26
C THR A 762 -19.33 6.14 -27.27
N ALA A 763 -18.06 5.74 -27.13
CA ALA A 763 -17.63 4.73 -26.16
C ALA A 763 -17.67 5.23 -24.71
N LEU A 764 -17.28 6.50 -24.46
CA LEU A 764 -17.31 7.11 -23.12
C LEU A 764 -18.74 7.43 -22.66
N ASN A 765 -19.64 7.79 -23.58
CA ASN A 765 -21.06 8.01 -23.25
C ASN A 765 -21.81 6.71 -22.93
N ARG A 766 -21.39 5.55 -23.50
CA ARG A 766 -21.99 4.24 -23.16
C ARG A 766 -21.59 3.73 -21.77
N ILE A 767 -20.43 4.13 -21.25
CA ILE A 767 -19.99 3.79 -19.89
C ILE A 767 -20.71 4.66 -18.84
N GLY A 768 -21.15 5.88 -19.22
CA GLY A 768 -21.89 6.79 -18.34
C GLY A 768 -23.41 6.56 -18.26
N ALA A 769 -23.97 5.61 -19.02
CA ALA A 769 -25.41 5.40 -19.15
C ALA A 769 -25.90 4.05 -18.58
N LEU A 770 -25.22 3.50 -17.57
CA LEU A 770 -25.80 2.43 -16.76
C LEU A 770 -26.69 3.05 -15.67
N SER A 771 -27.96 3.23 -16.00
CA SER A 771 -29.01 3.48 -15.00
C SER A 771 -29.25 2.19 -14.18
N PRO A 772 -29.62 2.31 -12.89
CA PRO A 772 -29.84 1.17 -12.02
C PRO A 772 -31.12 0.44 -12.43
N LEU A 773 -31.04 -0.88 -12.54
CA LEU A 773 -32.23 -1.75 -12.59
C LEU A 773 -33.03 -1.55 -11.29
N PRO A 774 -34.37 -1.44 -11.36
CA PRO A 774 -35.19 -1.28 -10.16
C PRO A 774 -35.24 -2.60 -9.39
N TRP A 775 -34.71 -2.59 -8.17
CA TRP A 775 -34.87 -3.67 -7.20
C TRP A 775 -36.15 -3.39 -6.40
N SER A 776 -37.15 -4.26 -6.53
CA SER A 776 -38.38 -4.21 -5.73
C SER A 776 -38.29 -5.26 -4.61
N PRO A 777 -38.53 -4.90 -3.33
CA PRO A 777 -38.51 -5.84 -2.23
C PRO A 777 -39.86 -6.55 -2.14
N THR A 778 -39.89 -7.86 -2.39
CA THR A 778 -41.01 -8.70 -1.95
C THR A 778 -40.54 -9.56 -0.79
N ALA A 779 -41.10 -9.26 0.38
CA ALA A 779 -40.97 -10.03 1.59
C ALA A 779 -41.45 -11.47 1.35
N THR A 780 -40.61 -12.44 1.68
CA THR A 780 -41.04 -13.82 1.91
C THR A 780 -40.57 -14.25 3.29
N THR A 781 -41.55 -14.66 4.06
CA THR A 781 -41.52 -15.04 5.46
C THR A 781 -40.72 -16.31 5.69
N HIS A 782 -39.94 -16.30 6.77
CA HIS A 782 -39.28 -17.47 7.35
C HIS A 782 -40.29 -18.57 7.69
N THR A 783 -40.02 -19.79 7.26
CA THR A 783 -40.47 -21.02 7.93
C THR A 783 -39.28 -21.97 8.03
N THR A 784 -38.89 -22.30 9.27
CA THR A 784 -38.05 -23.45 9.60
C THR A 784 -38.84 -24.75 9.40
N PRO A 785 -38.21 -25.87 9.02
CA PRO A 785 -38.11 -26.97 9.99
C PRO A 785 -36.88 -27.91 9.89
N SER A 786 -36.39 -28.28 11.09
CA SER A 786 -35.98 -29.60 11.61
C SER A 786 -34.86 -30.48 10.99
N PRO A 787 -34.07 -31.20 11.84
CA PRO A 787 -32.90 -32.02 11.47
C PRO A 787 -33.26 -33.49 11.08
N PRO A 788 -32.30 -34.35 10.66
CA PRO A 788 -32.43 -35.34 9.58
C PRO A 788 -32.79 -36.76 10.06
N PRO A 789 -32.92 -37.75 9.13
CA PRO A 789 -32.70 -39.15 9.43
C PRO A 789 -31.50 -39.76 8.67
N PRO A 790 -31.00 -40.93 9.11
CA PRO A 790 -29.65 -41.40 8.82
C PRO A 790 -29.56 -42.31 7.60
N ARG A 791 -28.40 -42.28 6.93
CA ARG A 791 -27.54 -43.46 6.66
C ARG A 791 -26.22 -43.02 6.02
#